data_AF-A0AA35R3W4-F1
#
_entry.id   AF-A0AA35R3W4-F1
#
_cell.length_a   1.000
_cell.length_b   1.000
_cell.length_c   1.000
_cell.angle_alpha   90.00
_cell.angle_beta   90.00
_cell.angle_gamma   90.00
#
_symmetry.space_group_name_H-M   'P 1'
#
loop_
_entity.id
_entity.type
_entity.pdbx_description
1 polymer ?
#
loop_
_entity_poly.entity_id
_entity_poly.type
_entity_poly.pdbx_seq_one_letter_code
_entity_poly.pdbx_strand_id
1 'polypeptide(L)'
;FHKDKNIRQHSTILGDLLAGLGAAGQFVAFADVYTALERGVLDAGITGGTPGYGQRWYEVTDYLYGPIVGSIGVTYVTVNGDKWRQLTAENREILKEVGEEFEAENLRLLKTDWDPAGISLNVAEGMEYSDFPDDVKAQMRDTALNAIIPNWVERAGGADSEGVNIFNEKGESFEFQMTCINRTVAPCELLTGFFIPEVAERTNGQVQMEVSSYPELGIAGPDTLRLVGDNTLELSIIYSGYVGGDLPILDIGNLWGLSPSEEAHLALADAIDEDLVAVLQETTGGQPILRQYYPNQFLFSRDTLRTVADFEGKKIRQHSTVLGDLLAGLGAEGQFVAFADVYTSLERGVMDAGVTAGEAGHSQRWYEVTDYLTGPIVGSVAVAYLVMSGDRWDTLPPDIQQIMLEVGKEYDDLARKTLIEEWNPFSSAYAGDCPRRHLPNWVERTGGPDSDAVKLYNESNPRAGSVDPVNLQIDGALDWVYRIFGYICGSLLLLLGIYITYQVIVRKIGGPVLGNQELIGGYVLAFAGTWAFSYSLRTGSHVRIDVLLPLFSRIHPYMRSAADWLALGSVGFFGLITAIKSWEEVAESKCIRTNSEGLCEPALANTYLIGDFLPELWMFQMIVAVGFTMLTFTSFQWMLSMILRGLLEIWHKNSGGNVADLAADADVMQEAASGV
;
A
#
# COMPACT_ATOMS: atom_id res chain seq x y z
N PHE A 1 35.24 -27.63 6.81
CA PHE A 1 35.83 -28.79 6.11
C PHE A 1 37.31 -28.55 5.89
N HIS A 2 38.19 -29.50 6.27
CA HIS A 2 39.62 -29.36 6.01
C HIS A 2 39.98 -29.97 4.66
N LYS A 3 40.86 -29.28 3.91
CA LYS A 3 41.58 -29.89 2.79
C LYS A 3 42.29 -31.15 3.30
N ASP A 4 42.28 -32.21 2.51
CA ASP A 4 42.98 -33.49 2.77
C ASP A 4 42.29 -34.50 3.70
N LYS A 5 40.97 -34.37 3.95
CA LYS A 5 40.18 -35.39 4.67
C LYS A 5 39.64 -36.47 3.73
N ASN A 6 39.79 -37.74 4.12
CA ASN A 6 39.21 -38.88 3.42
C ASN A 6 37.82 -39.17 3.97
N ILE A 7 36.80 -38.84 3.19
CA ILE A 7 35.40 -38.96 3.60
C ILE A 7 34.72 -40.03 2.77
N ARG A 8 33.91 -40.87 3.43
CA ARG A 8 33.11 -41.88 2.73
C ARG A 8 32.14 -41.21 1.74
N GLN A 9 32.20 -41.64 0.49
CA GLN A 9 31.13 -41.38 -0.49
C GLN A 9 30.40 -42.68 -0.84
N HIS A 10 29.11 -42.57 -1.16
CA HIS A 10 28.30 -43.70 -1.65
C HIS A 10 27.62 -43.41 -2.99
N SER A 11 27.83 -42.21 -3.55
CA SER A 11 27.35 -41.80 -4.87
C SER A 11 28.39 -40.91 -5.55
N THR A 12 28.31 -40.77 -6.87
CA THR A 12 29.16 -39.85 -7.65
C THR A 12 28.87 -38.39 -7.30
N ILE A 13 27.60 -38.05 -7.06
CA ILE A 13 27.17 -36.71 -6.65
C ILE A 13 27.82 -36.29 -5.32
N LEU A 14 27.89 -37.20 -4.34
CA LEU A 14 28.59 -36.92 -3.09
C LEU A 14 30.10 -36.76 -3.30
N GLY A 15 30.68 -37.45 -4.28
CA GLY A 15 32.06 -37.23 -4.66
C GLY A 15 32.30 -35.83 -5.24
N ASP A 16 31.40 -35.37 -6.11
CA ASP A 16 31.43 -34.01 -6.66
C ASP A 16 31.30 -32.96 -5.53
N LEU A 17 30.38 -33.19 -4.58
CA LEU A 17 30.20 -32.32 -3.40
C LEU A 17 31.47 -32.27 -2.55
N LEU A 18 32.04 -33.42 -2.20
CA LEU A 18 33.26 -33.51 -1.39
C LEU A 18 34.44 -32.84 -2.09
N ALA A 19 34.58 -33.02 -3.41
CA ALA A 19 35.62 -32.39 -4.20
C ALA A 19 35.48 -30.85 -4.19
N GLY A 20 34.27 -30.31 -4.35
CA GLY A 20 34.03 -28.87 -4.27
C GLY A 20 34.25 -28.29 -2.87
N LEU A 21 34.04 -29.08 -1.82
CA LEU A 21 34.41 -28.74 -0.44
C LEU A 21 35.91 -28.93 -0.12
N GLY A 22 36.70 -29.41 -1.09
CA GLY A 22 38.15 -29.64 -0.95
C GLY A 22 38.52 -30.91 -0.20
N ALA A 23 37.58 -31.84 0.01
CA ALA A 23 37.80 -33.15 0.63
C ALA A 23 37.98 -34.25 -0.43
N ALA A 24 38.57 -35.38 -0.03
CA ALA A 24 38.70 -36.55 -0.88
C ALA A 24 37.57 -37.55 -0.59
N GLY A 25 36.76 -37.86 -1.59
CA GLY A 25 35.72 -38.88 -1.51
C GLY A 25 36.26 -40.29 -1.77
N GLN A 26 36.05 -41.21 -0.82
CA GLN A 26 36.42 -42.63 -0.97
C GLN A 26 35.19 -43.53 -0.85
N PHE A 27 34.98 -44.39 -1.85
CA PHE A 27 33.90 -45.37 -1.78
C PHE A 27 34.29 -46.50 -0.80
N VAL A 28 33.46 -46.68 0.23
CA VAL A 28 33.55 -47.80 1.17
C VAL A 28 32.16 -48.38 1.36
N ALA A 29 32.06 -49.71 1.23
CA ALA A 29 30.82 -50.44 1.42
C ALA A 29 30.27 -50.17 2.83
N PHE A 30 28.96 -50.03 2.97
CA PHE A 30 28.34 -49.54 4.22
C PHE A 30 28.72 -50.37 5.45
N ALA A 31 28.81 -51.69 5.30
CA ALA A 31 29.18 -52.61 6.38
C ALA A 31 30.64 -52.46 6.84
N ASP A 32 31.53 -51.92 6.00
CA ASP A 32 32.96 -51.80 6.29
C ASP A 32 33.33 -50.42 6.86
N VAL A 33 32.37 -49.49 6.93
CA VAL A 33 32.65 -48.09 7.31
C VAL A 33 33.13 -47.99 8.76
N TYR A 34 32.51 -48.75 9.67
CA TYR A 34 32.93 -48.77 11.07
C TYR A 34 34.42 -49.12 11.18
N THR A 35 34.83 -50.23 10.56
CA THR A 35 36.23 -50.68 10.60
C THR A 35 37.17 -49.72 9.85
N ALA A 36 36.69 -49.05 8.81
CA ALA A 36 37.48 -48.05 8.09
C ALA A 36 37.70 -46.77 8.93
N LEU A 37 36.70 -46.33 9.70
CA LEU A 37 36.81 -45.23 10.66
C LEU A 37 37.74 -45.62 11.82
N GLU A 38 37.53 -46.80 12.42
CA GLU A 38 38.35 -47.33 13.51
C GLU A 38 39.85 -47.42 13.13
N ARG A 39 40.14 -47.83 11.90
CA ARG A 39 41.52 -47.97 11.40
C ARG A 39 42.12 -46.65 10.87
N GLY A 40 41.37 -45.55 10.89
CA GLY A 40 41.79 -44.25 10.35
C GLY A 40 41.98 -44.26 8.83
N VAL A 41 41.35 -45.19 8.10
CA VAL A 41 41.29 -45.16 6.64
C VAL A 41 40.38 -44.04 6.17
N LEU A 42 39.28 -43.84 6.88
CA LEU A 42 38.35 -42.73 6.72
C LEU A 42 38.47 -41.79 7.92
N ASP A 43 38.43 -40.48 7.66
CA ASP A 43 38.30 -39.45 8.68
C ASP A 43 36.83 -39.21 9.08
N ALA A 44 35.90 -39.43 8.15
CA ALA A 44 34.47 -39.22 8.37
C ALA A 44 33.61 -40.05 7.41
N GLY A 45 32.32 -40.20 7.73
CA GLY A 45 31.36 -40.89 6.89
C GLY A 45 30.05 -40.12 6.69
N ILE A 46 29.54 -40.10 5.46
CA ILE A 46 28.22 -39.52 5.14
C ILE A 46 27.15 -40.63 5.10
N THR A 47 26.09 -40.45 5.89
CA THR A 47 24.89 -41.31 5.96
C THR A 47 23.77 -40.61 6.74
N GLY A 48 22.57 -41.19 6.78
CA GLY A 48 21.50 -40.77 7.71
C GLY A 48 21.79 -41.16 9.16
N GLY A 49 21.30 -40.36 10.12
CA GLY A 49 21.61 -40.53 11.54
C GLY A 49 21.20 -41.90 12.11
N THR A 50 20.03 -42.41 11.75
CA THR A 50 19.54 -43.73 12.20
C THR A 50 20.36 -44.91 11.62
N PRO A 51 20.72 -44.97 10.31
CA PRO A 51 21.68 -45.95 9.81
C PRO A 51 23.06 -45.91 10.48
N GLY A 52 23.60 -44.71 10.72
CA GLY A 52 24.90 -44.54 11.39
C GLY A 52 24.89 -45.09 12.82
N TYR A 53 23.82 -44.79 13.57
CA TYR A 53 23.56 -45.36 14.89
C TYR A 53 23.47 -46.90 14.83
N GLY A 54 22.72 -47.43 13.87
CA GLY A 54 22.55 -48.88 13.70
C GLY A 54 23.85 -49.64 13.43
N GLN A 55 24.84 -48.98 12.81
CA GLN A 55 26.19 -49.51 12.60
C GLN A 55 27.19 -49.11 13.70
N ARG A 56 26.72 -48.45 14.75
CA ARG A 56 27.49 -48.03 15.94
C ARG A 56 28.67 -47.11 15.63
N TRP A 57 28.51 -46.20 14.67
CA TRP A 57 29.60 -45.27 14.32
C TRP A 57 29.98 -44.36 15.51
N TYR A 58 29.05 -44.11 16.44
CA TYR A 58 29.30 -43.40 17.69
C TYR A 58 30.38 -44.04 18.58
N GLU A 59 30.71 -45.32 18.42
CA GLU A 59 31.81 -45.96 19.18
C GLU A 59 33.20 -45.55 18.67
N VAL A 60 33.28 -45.04 17.44
CA VAL A 60 34.55 -44.74 16.73
C VAL A 60 34.63 -43.31 16.18
N THR A 61 33.63 -42.47 16.45
CA THR A 61 33.59 -41.06 16.04
C THR A 61 32.94 -40.19 17.11
N ASP A 62 33.43 -38.96 17.29
CA ASP A 62 32.96 -38.06 18.35
C ASP A 62 31.91 -37.02 17.89
N TYR A 63 31.83 -36.73 16.58
CA TYR A 63 31.06 -35.59 16.06
C TYR A 63 30.03 -35.99 15.00
N LEU A 64 28.82 -35.46 15.11
CA LEU A 64 27.75 -35.57 14.13
C LEU A 64 27.43 -34.19 13.54
N TYR A 65 27.73 -34.00 12.25
CA TYR A 65 27.46 -32.76 11.53
C TYR A 65 26.28 -32.90 10.57
N GLY A 66 25.39 -31.91 10.53
CA GLY A 66 24.29 -31.88 9.57
C GLY A 66 23.05 -31.14 10.08
N PRO A 67 21.94 -31.20 9.33
CA PRO A 67 21.74 -32.00 8.11
C PRO A 67 22.39 -31.37 6.86
N ILE A 68 22.71 -32.21 5.85
CA ILE A 68 22.96 -31.71 4.49
C ILE A 68 21.58 -31.46 3.85
N VAL A 69 21.19 -30.20 3.77
CA VAL A 69 19.88 -29.79 3.25
C VAL A 69 19.69 -30.27 1.80
N GLY A 70 18.51 -30.81 1.49
CA GLY A 70 18.19 -31.36 0.16
C GLY A 70 18.68 -32.79 -0.11
N SER A 71 19.37 -33.44 0.84
CA SER A 71 19.88 -34.82 0.67
C SER A 71 18.85 -35.90 1.03
N ILE A 72 17.75 -35.99 0.27
CA ILE A 72 16.80 -37.11 0.41
C ILE A 72 17.21 -38.25 -0.53
N GLY A 73 17.64 -39.37 0.05
CA GLY A 73 17.94 -40.58 -0.71
C GLY A 73 16.66 -41.31 -1.14
N VAL A 74 16.44 -41.46 -2.45
CA VAL A 74 15.34 -42.28 -2.98
C VAL A 74 15.87 -43.67 -3.30
N THR A 75 15.25 -44.71 -2.72
CA THR A 75 15.53 -46.11 -3.03
C THR A 75 14.30 -46.74 -3.65
N TYR A 76 14.49 -47.46 -4.76
CA TYR A 76 13.40 -48.16 -5.44
C TYR A 76 13.33 -49.62 -4.99
N VAL A 77 12.16 -50.06 -4.56
CA VAL A 77 11.86 -51.49 -4.46
C VAL A 77 11.57 -51.98 -5.88
N THR A 78 12.45 -52.82 -6.41
CA THR A 78 12.33 -53.33 -7.78
C THR A 78 11.99 -54.81 -7.79
N VAL A 79 11.26 -55.21 -8.83
CA VAL A 79 10.91 -56.61 -9.10
C VAL A 79 11.41 -57.01 -10.48
N ASN A 80 11.95 -58.22 -10.59
CA ASN A 80 12.39 -58.74 -11.88
C ASN A 80 11.23 -58.74 -12.90
N GLY A 81 11.47 -58.21 -14.10
CA GLY A 81 10.43 -58.03 -15.11
C GLY A 81 9.75 -59.32 -15.58
N ASP A 82 10.47 -60.44 -15.64
CA ASP A 82 9.86 -61.74 -15.99
C ASP A 82 8.93 -62.23 -14.89
N LYS A 83 9.31 -62.04 -13.62
CA LYS A 83 8.47 -62.36 -12.48
C LYS A 83 7.24 -61.44 -12.40
N TRP A 84 7.42 -60.16 -12.67
CA TRP A 84 6.31 -59.19 -12.71
C TRP A 84 5.25 -59.55 -13.75
N ARG A 85 5.68 -60.01 -14.93
CA ARG A 85 4.77 -60.44 -16.01
C ARG A 85 4.01 -61.73 -15.68
N GLN A 86 4.52 -62.57 -14.78
CA GLN A 86 3.85 -63.80 -14.33
C GLN A 86 2.69 -63.53 -13.36
N LEU A 87 2.66 -62.35 -12.73
CA LEU A 87 1.55 -61.95 -11.84
C LEU A 87 0.27 -61.69 -12.64
N THR A 88 -0.88 -61.84 -12.00
CA THR A 88 -2.16 -61.37 -12.57
C THR A 88 -2.18 -59.84 -12.63
N ALA A 89 -3.06 -59.27 -13.46
CA ALA A 89 -3.22 -57.82 -13.50
C ALA A 89 -3.66 -57.26 -12.13
N GLU A 90 -4.57 -57.96 -11.46
CA GLU A 90 -5.03 -57.65 -10.10
C GLU A 90 -3.88 -57.63 -9.09
N ASN A 91 -3.04 -58.67 -9.06
CA ASN A 91 -1.91 -58.72 -8.12
C ASN A 91 -0.85 -57.64 -8.41
N ARG A 92 -0.65 -57.27 -9.68
CA ARG A 92 0.23 -56.16 -10.04
C ARG A 92 -0.32 -54.83 -9.52
N GLU A 93 -1.63 -54.64 -9.59
CA GLU A 93 -2.26 -53.40 -9.13
C GLU A 93 -2.19 -53.28 -7.61
N ILE A 94 -2.52 -54.35 -6.88
CA ILE A 94 -2.42 -54.39 -5.41
C ILE A 94 -0.98 -54.08 -4.96
N LEU A 95 0.03 -54.63 -5.64
CA LEU A 95 1.43 -54.36 -5.29
C LEU A 95 1.83 -52.90 -5.53
N LYS A 96 1.23 -52.22 -6.51
CA LYS A 96 1.46 -50.79 -6.74
C LYS A 96 0.74 -49.94 -5.70
N GLU A 97 -0.52 -50.23 -5.41
CA GLU A 97 -1.32 -49.52 -4.41
C GLU A 97 -0.66 -49.59 -3.02
N VAL A 98 -0.25 -50.78 -2.58
CA VAL A 98 0.50 -50.95 -1.32
C VAL A 98 1.86 -50.25 -1.38
N GLY A 99 2.49 -50.19 -2.55
CA GLY A 99 3.72 -49.42 -2.77
C GLY A 99 3.52 -47.93 -2.55
N GLU A 100 2.46 -47.36 -3.13
CA GLU A 100 2.10 -45.93 -2.99
C GLU A 100 1.75 -45.59 -1.52
N GLU A 101 1.00 -46.45 -0.83
CA GLU A 101 0.72 -46.29 0.61
C GLU A 101 2.01 -46.32 1.45
N PHE A 102 2.91 -47.25 1.15
CA PHE A 102 4.19 -47.36 1.82
C PHE A 102 5.08 -46.14 1.56
N GLU A 103 5.11 -45.63 0.32
CA GLU A 103 5.87 -44.42 -0.04
C GLU A 103 5.38 -43.20 0.75
N ALA A 104 4.06 -43.02 0.87
CA ALA A 104 3.47 -41.93 1.63
C ALA A 104 3.84 -42.01 3.13
N GLU A 105 3.73 -43.20 3.74
CA GLU A 105 4.09 -43.39 5.15
C GLU A 105 5.61 -43.26 5.37
N ASN A 106 6.43 -43.74 4.43
CA ASN A 106 7.88 -43.61 4.49
C ASN A 106 8.31 -42.12 4.45
N LEU A 107 7.69 -41.32 3.58
CA LEU A 107 7.91 -39.87 3.54
C LEU A 107 7.48 -39.17 4.85
N ARG A 108 6.37 -39.60 5.45
CA ARG A 108 5.93 -39.09 6.76
C ARG A 108 6.98 -39.39 7.83
N LEU A 109 7.37 -40.66 7.98
CA LEU A 109 8.34 -41.13 8.97
C LEU A 109 9.70 -40.46 8.82
N LEU A 110 10.18 -40.26 7.58
CA LEU A 110 11.41 -39.55 7.30
C LEU A 110 11.37 -38.14 7.93
N LYS A 111 10.30 -37.38 7.66
CA LYS A 111 10.14 -35.99 8.11
C LYS A 111 9.89 -35.86 9.61
N THR A 112 9.07 -36.75 10.18
CA THR A 112 8.59 -36.57 11.57
C THR A 112 9.42 -37.31 12.60
N ASP A 113 10.01 -38.45 12.24
CA ASP A 113 10.52 -39.41 13.22
C ASP A 113 12.02 -39.71 13.03
N TRP A 114 12.46 -40.03 11.82
CA TRP A 114 13.80 -40.60 11.61
C TRP A 114 14.96 -39.60 11.75
N ASP A 115 14.84 -38.38 11.23
CA ASP A 115 15.90 -37.38 11.34
C ASP A 115 16.10 -36.90 12.79
N PRO A 116 15.03 -36.50 13.53
CA PRO A 116 15.17 -36.14 14.94
C PRO A 116 15.64 -37.31 15.83
N ALA A 117 15.15 -38.52 15.56
CA ALA A 117 15.59 -39.71 16.28
C ALA A 117 17.06 -40.03 16.01
N GLY A 118 17.51 -39.89 14.76
CA GLY A 118 18.90 -40.14 14.37
C GLY A 118 19.87 -39.25 15.15
N ILE A 119 19.56 -37.96 15.30
CA ILE A 119 20.37 -37.04 16.11
C ILE A 119 20.33 -37.46 17.59
N SER A 120 19.12 -37.62 18.13
CA SER A 120 18.91 -37.92 19.55
C SER A 120 19.60 -39.21 20.01
N LEU A 121 19.53 -40.27 19.19
CA LEU A 121 20.14 -41.56 19.49
C LEU A 121 21.67 -41.50 19.53
N ASN A 122 22.30 -40.83 18.55
CA ASN A 122 23.76 -40.71 18.54
C ASN A 122 24.29 -39.79 19.65
N VAL A 123 23.59 -38.69 19.96
CA VAL A 123 23.96 -37.79 21.08
C VAL A 123 23.81 -38.49 22.43
N ALA A 124 22.80 -39.35 22.59
CA ALA A 124 22.61 -40.13 23.82
C ALA A 124 23.79 -41.09 24.11
N GLU A 125 24.50 -41.55 23.07
CA GLU A 125 25.70 -42.39 23.21
C GLU A 125 27.00 -41.56 23.35
N GLY A 126 26.90 -40.23 23.37
CA GLY A 126 28.01 -39.33 23.68
C GLY A 126 28.58 -38.54 22.50
N MET A 127 28.01 -38.62 21.30
CA MET A 127 28.45 -37.77 20.18
C MET A 127 28.03 -36.31 20.38
N GLU A 128 28.86 -35.38 19.92
CA GLU A 128 28.52 -33.95 19.84
C GLU A 128 27.85 -33.64 18.50
N TYR A 129 26.63 -33.07 18.55
CA TYR A 129 25.91 -32.62 17.37
C TYR A 129 26.18 -31.15 17.07
N SER A 130 26.44 -30.83 15.81
CA SER A 130 26.59 -29.45 15.34
C SER A 130 25.98 -29.27 13.94
N ASP A 131 25.24 -28.18 13.75
CA ASP A 131 24.77 -27.79 12.42
C ASP A 131 25.92 -27.21 11.59
N PHE A 132 25.79 -27.24 10.26
CA PHE A 132 26.75 -26.58 9.39
C PHE A 132 26.65 -25.05 9.54
N PRO A 133 27.80 -24.36 9.68
CA PRO A 133 27.87 -22.91 9.56
C PRO A 133 27.32 -22.41 8.22
N ASP A 134 26.80 -21.18 8.18
CA ASP A 134 26.16 -20.60 6.98
C ASP A 134 27.12 -20.48 5.78
N ASP A 135 28.40 -20.20 6.02
CA ASP A 135 29.43 -20.16 4.99
C ASP A 135 29.67 -21.55 4.35
N VAL A 136 29.59 -22.61 5.16
CA VAL A 136 29.68 -24.00 4.66
C VAL A 136 28.43 -24.35 3.85
N LYS A 137 27.24 -23.97 4.32
CA LYS A 137 25.99 -24.17 3.56
C LYS A 137 26.01 -23.42 2.22
N ALA A 138 26.52 -22.19 2.21
CA ALA A 138 26.71 -21.40 0.99
C ALA A 138 27.71 -22.09 0.03
N GLN A 139 28.84 -22.60 0.54
CA GLN A 139 29.80 -23.34 -0.29
C GLN A 139 29.22 -24.64 -0.86
N MET A 140 28.35 -25.34 -0.11
CA MET A 140 27.64 -26.53 -0.62
C MET A 140 26.71 -26.14 -1.78
N ARG A 141 25.98 -25.02 -1.68
CA ARG A 141 25.14 -24.50 -2.76
C ARG A 141 25.98 -24.11 -3.98
N ASP A 142 27.08 -23.38 -3.78
CA ASP A 142 28.02 -23.02 -4.84
C ASP A 142 28.57 -24.26 -5.57
N THR A 143 28.97 -25.27 -4.80
CA THR A 143 29.44 -26.56 -5.36
C THR A 143 28.34 -27.27 -6.14
N ALA A 144 27.08 -27.21 -5.67
CA ALA A 144 25.96 -27.81 -6.37
C ALA A 144 25.76 -27.20 -7.76
N LEU A 145 25.80 -25.86 -7.84
CA LEU A 145 25.63 -25.12 -9.08
C LEU A 145 26.82 -25.27 -10.04
N ASN A 146 28.05 -25.18 -9.51
CA ASN A 146 29.25 -25.06 -10.34
C ASN A 146 29.94 -26.39 -10.64
N ALA A 147 29.67 -27.44 -9.87
CA ALA A 147 30.28 -28.75 -10.06
C ALA A 147 29.24 -29.86 -10.22
N ILE A 148 28.28 -29.98 -9.30
CA ILE A 148 27.37 -31.13 -9.28
C ILE A 148 26.44 -31.13 -10.51
N ILE A 149 25.75 -30.02 -10.77
CA ILE A 149 24.82 -29.92 -11.90
C ILE A 149 25.56 -30.10 -13.23
N PRO A 150 26.65 -29.37 -13.53
CA PRO A 150 27.39 -29.56 -14.78
C PRO A 150 27.90 -31.00 -14.96
N ASN A 151 28.50 -31.59 -13.92
CA ASN A 151 29.00 -32.96 -13.99
C ASN A 151 27.86 -33.98 -14.16
N TRP A 152 26.69 -33.73 -13.55
CA TRP A 152 25.51 -34.57 -13.75
C TRP A 152 24.96 -34.45 -15.16
N VAL A 153 24.84 -33.23 -15.71
CA VAL A 153 24.42 -32.97 -17.09
C VAL A 153 25.34 -33.69 -18.08
N GLU A 154 26.66 -33.61 -17.88
CA GLU A 154 27.63 -34.34 -18.72
C GLU A 154 27.40 -35.86 -18.64
N ARG A 155 27.26 -36.41 -17.43
CA ARG A 155 26.98 -37.84 -17.22
C ARG A 155 25.62 -38.29 -17.78
N ALA A 156 24.64 -37.40 -17.80
CA ALA A 156 23.30 -37.66 -18.34
C ALA A 156 23.28 -37.68 -19.88
N GLY A 157 24.35 -37.21 -20.54
CA GLY A 157 24.47 -37.17 -21.99
C GLY A 157 24.29 -35.78 -22.60
N GLY A 158 24.40 -34.72 -21.79
CA GLY A 158 24.28 -33.32 -22.21
C GLY A 158 22.96 -32.67 -21.80
N ALA A 159 22.86 -31.37 -22.08
CA ALA A 159 21.72 -30.53 -21.69
C ALA A 159 20.39 -30.97 -22.31
N ASP A 160 20.43 -31.59 -23.50
CA ASP A 160 19.24 -32.07 -24.21
C ASP A 160 18.85 -33.51 -23.83
N SER A 161 19.53 -34.12 -22.86
CA SER A 161 19.26 -35.50 -22.46
C SER A 161 17.90 -35.65 -21.78
N GLU A 162 17.28 -36.83 -21.90
CA GLU A 162 15.97 -37.12 -21.31
C GLU A 162 15.95 -36.85 -19.79
N GLY A 163 17.04 -37.19 -19.07
CA GLY A 163 17.14 -36.93 -17.64
C GLY A 163 17.16 -35.45 -17.28
N VAL A 164 17.83 -34.62 -18.09
CA VAL A 164 17.89 -33.17 -17.91
C VAL A 164 16.56 -32.53 -18.29
N ASN A 165 15.94 -32.98 -19.38
CA ASN A 165 14.61 -32.52 -19.78
C ASN A 165 13.56 -32.85 -18.70
N ILE A 166 13.56 -34.08 -18.15
CA ILE A 166 12.65 -34.43 -17.04
C ILE A 166 12.88 -33.54 -15.82
N PHE A 167 14.14 -33.25 -15.48
CA PHE A 167 14.46 -32.37 -14.35
C PHE A 167 13.96 -30.94 -14.58
N ASN A 168 14.13 -30.42 -15.79
CA ASN A 168 13.68 -29.07 -16.16
C ASN A 168 12.15 -28.98 -16.32
N GLU A 169 11.50 -30.01 -16.87
CA GLU A 169 10.05 -30.05 -17.12
C GLU A 169 9.23 -30.39 -15.87
N LYS A 170 9.79 -31.20 -14.96
CA LYS A 170 9.11 -31.67 -13.74
C LYS A 170 9.64 -31.06 -12.45
N GLY A 171 10.67 -30.22 -12.52
CA GLY A 171 10.98 -29.29 -11.43
C GLY A 171 9.78 -28.37 -11.21
N GLU A 172 9.50 -28.00 -9.96
CA GLU A 172 8.43 -27.05 -9.69
C GLU A 172 8.72 -25.74 -10.45
N SER A 173 7.78 -25.35 -11.31
CA SER A 173 7.80 -24.06 -12.01
C SER A 173 6.70 -23.19 -11.43
N PHE A 174 7.05 -21.93 -11.21
CA PHE A 174 6.22 -20.91 -10.62
C PHE A 174 6.05 -19.78 -11.63
N GLU A 175 4.86 -19.66 -12.18
CA GLU A 175 4.47 -18.55 -13.05
C GLU A 175 3.65 -17.55 -12.24
N PHE A 176 4.07 -16.29 -12.26
CA PHE A 176 3.39 -15.20 -11.56
C PHE A 176 3.02 -14.06 -12.49
N GLN A 177 1.86 -13.46 -12.27
CA GLN A 177 1.52 -12.17 -12.86
C GLN A 177 2.10 -11.05 -12.00
N MET A 178 3.09 -10.33 -12.54
CA MET A 178 3.64 -9.11 -11.94
C MET A 178 2.94 -7.87 -12.50
N THR A 179 2.48 -6.98 -11.64
CA THR A 179 1.77 -5.77 -12.05
C THR A 179 2.53 -4.49 -11.65
N CYS A 180 2.81 -3.63 -12.63
CA CYS A 180 3.40 -2.31 -12.40
C CYS A 180 2.42 -1.17 -12.75
N ILE A 181 2.74 0.07 -12.37
CA ILE A 181 1.85 1.21 -12.61
C ILE A 181 1.61 1.42 -14.11
N ASN A 182 2.68 1.40 -14.91
CA ASN A 182 2.64 1.52 -16.37
C ASN A 182 3.93 0.94 -16.96
N ARG A 183 3.84 0.20 -18.08
CA ARG A 183 5.02 -0.42 -18.72
C ARG A 183 6.04 0.60 -19.21
N THR A 184 5.64 1.83 -19.49
CA THR A 184 6.52 2.86 -20.07
C THR A 184 7.24 3.71 -19.04
N VAL A 185 7.00 3.51 -17.73
CA VAL A 185 7.69 4.29 -16.70
C VAL A 185 9.02 3.63 -16.33
N ALA A 186 10.04 4.43 -16.09
CA ALA A 186 11.41 3.94 -15.86
C ALA A 186 11.52 2.88 -14.73
N PRO A 187 10.78 2.98 -13.60
CA PRO A 187 10.82 1.94 -12.59
C PRO A 187 10.27 0.58 -13.07
N CYS A 188 9.26 0.55 -13.94
CA CYS A 188 8.76 -0.71 -14.51
C CYS A 188 9.76 -1.29 -15.52
N GLU A 189 10.40 -0.44 -16.33
CA GLU A 189 11.48 -0.86 -17.23
C GLU A 189 12.64 -1.50 -16.44
N LEU A 190 13.01 -0.94 -15.28
CA LEU A 190 14.05 -1.50 -14.43
C LEU A 190 13.68 -2.89 -13.88
N LEU A 191 12.42 -3.10 -13.47
CA LEU A 191 11.95 -4.44 -13.07
C LEU A 191 12.08 -5.45 -14.20
N THR A 192 11.69 -5.05 -15.42
CA THR A 192 11.77 -5.93 -16.60
C THR A 192 13.20 -6.17 -17.10
N GLY A 193 14.09 -5.20 -16.90
CA GLY A 193 15.47 -5.26 -17.37
C GLY A 193 16.45 -5.89 -16.37
N PHE A 194 16.10 -5.95 -15.08
CA PHE A 194 16.98 -6.46 -14.03
C PHE A 194 16.31 -7.52 -13.15
N PHE A 195 15.27 -7.16 -12.40
CA PHE A 195 14.71 -8.05 -11.38
C PHE A 195 14.19 -9.37 -11.96
N ILE A 196 13.36 -9.31 -13.01
CA ILE A 196 12.80 -10.50 -13.67
C ILE A 196 13.90 -11.41 -14.24
N PRO A 197 14.83 -10.93 -15.09
CA PRO A 197 15.85 -11.81 -15.66
C PRO A 197 16.79 -12.39 -14.61
N GLU A 198 17.18 -11.65 -13.58
CA GLU A 198 18.04 -12.17 -12.51
C GLU A 198 17.36 -13.26 -11.69
N VAL A 199 16.07 -13.09 -11.36
CA VAL A 199 15.29 -14.15 -10.71
C VAL A 199 15.20 -15.38 -11.61
N ALA A 200 14.88 -15.20 -12.89
CA ALA A 200 14.78 -16.32 -13.83
C ALA A 200 16.14 -17.05 -13.97
N GLU A 201 17.26 -16.34 -14.04
CA GLU A 201 18.59 -16.92 -14.14
C GLU A 201 18.98 -17.70 -12.86
N ARG A 202 18.83 -17.08 -11.69
CA ARG A 202 19.22 -17.70 -10.40
C ARG A 202 18.31 -18.84 -9.97
N THR A 203 17.08 -18.88 -10.48
CA THR A 203 16.14 -20.00 -10.29
C THR A 203 16.20 -21.02 -11.43
N ASN A 204 17.13 -20.90 -12.38
CA ASN A 204 17.27 -21.77 -13.55
C ASN A 204 15.95 -21.92 -14.34
N GLY A 205 15.21 -20.81 -14.45
CA GLY A 205 13.94 -20.72 -15.15
C GLY A 205 12.73 -21.23 -14.37
N GLN A 206 12.88 -21.67 -13.11
CA GLN A 206 11.76 -22.13 -12.29
C GLN A 206 10.78 -21.01 -12.00
N VAL A 207 11.24 -19.78 -11.74
CA VAL A 207 10.36 -18.63 -11.55
C VAL A 207 10.28 -17.84 -12.85
N GLN A 208 9.08 -17.70 -13.37
CA GLN A 208 8.76 -16.87 -14.53
C GLN A 208 7.74 -15.81 -14.13
N MET A 209 7.93 -14.58 -14.61
CA MET A 209 7.04 -13.48 -14.31
C MET A 209 6.51 -12.87 -15.61
N GLU A 210 5.19 -12.82 -15.74
CA GLU A 210 4.52 -12.08 -16.81
C GLU A 210 4.17 -10.67 -16.32
N VAL A 211 4.63 -9.67 -17.06
CA VAL A 211 4.41 -8.27 -16.69
C VAL A 211 3.10 -7.75 -17.25
N SER A 212 2.30 -7.13 -16.39
CA SER A 212 1.09 -6.39 -16.74
C SER A 212 1.10 -5.01 -16.09
N SER A 213 0.18 -4.14 -16.49
CA SER A 213 0.08 -2.79 -15.95
C SER A 213 -1.33 -2.41 -15.54
N TYR A 214 -1.46 -1.41 -14.66
CA TYR A 214 -2.77 -0.98 -14.16
C TYR A 214 -3.76 -0.62 -15.28
N PRO A 215 -3.36 0.11 -16.35
CA PRO A 215 -4.25 0.39 -17.46
C PRO A 215 -4.69 -0.86 -18.24
N GLU A 216 -3.82 -1.86 -18.38
CA GLU A 216 -4.15 -3.13 -19.08
C GLU A 216 -5.17 -3.95 -18.30
N LEU A 217 -5.11 -3.88 -16.97
CA LEU A 217 -6.03 -4.59 -16.07
C LEU A 217 -7.27 -3.77 -15.69
N GLY A 218 -7.32 -2.48 -16.08
CA GLY A 218 -8.42 -1.58 -15.73
C GLY A 218 -8.54 -1.30 -14.23
N ILE A 219 -7.44 -1.37 -13.49
CA ILE A 219 -7.39 -1.12 -12.04
C ILE A 219 -6.84 0.27 -11.75
N ALA A 220 -7.25 0.84 -10.61
CA ALA A 220 -6.70 2.10 -10.12
C ALA A 220 -5.65 1.83 -9.03
N GLY A 221 -4.67 2.72 -8.92
CA GLY A 221 -3.60 2.62 -7.92
C GLY A 221 -4.08 2.40 -6.47
N PRO A 222 -5.16 3.05 -5.98
CA PRO A 222 -5.63 2.83 -4.61
C PRO A 222 -6.12 1.40 -4.34
N ASP A 223 -6.56 0.65 -5.36
CA ASP A 223 -7.07 -0.71 -5.17
C ASP A 223 -5.97 -1.74 -4.84
N THR A 224 -4.68 -1.42 -5.07
CA THR A 224 -3.59 -2.41 -5.03
C THR A 224 -3.40 -3.06 -3.67
N LEU A 225 -3.61 -2.30 -2.57
CA LEU A 225 -3.47 -2.83 -1.21
C LEU A 225 -4.44 -3.99 -0.96
N ARG A 226 -5.71 -3.78 -1.32
CA ARG A 226 -6.77 -4.79 -1.18
C ARG A 226 -6.56 -5.94 -2.16
N LEU A 227 -6.23 -5.65 -3.42
CA LEU A 227 -6.08 -6.66 -4.47
C LEU A 227 -4.90 -7.62 -4.23
N VAL A 228 -3.82 -7.15 -3.61
CA VAL A 228 -2.74 -8.03 -3.15
C VAL A 228 -3.19 -8.85 -1.94
N GLY A 229 -3.89 -8.20 -0.99
CA GLY A 229 -4.33 -8.87 0.24
C GLY A 229 -5.42 -9.93 0.04
N ASP A 230 -6.22 -9.84 -1.01
CA ASP A 230 -7.21 -10.86 -1.40
C ASP A 230 -6.70 -11.84 -2.48
N ASN A 231 -5.40 -11.77 -2.82
CA ASN A 231 -4.73 -12.62 -3.82
C ASN A 231 -5.32 -12.47 -5.24
N THR A 232 -6.02 -11.36 -5.55
CA THR A 232 -6.41 -11.04 -6.92
C THR A 232 -5.20 -10.62 -7.77
N LEU A 233 -4.26 -9.88 -7.17
CA LEU A 233 -2.96 -9.57 -7.76
C LEU A 233 -1.87 -10.35 -7.00
N GLU A 234 -1.20 -11.24 -7.72
CA GLU A 234 -0.21 -12.15 -7.15
C GLU A 234 1.04 -11.40 -6.70
N LEU A 235 1.50 -10.45 -7.53
CA LEU A 235 2.68 -9.64 -7.31
C LEU A 235 2.43 -8.24 -7.88
N SER A 236 2.34 -7.20 -7.05
CA SER A 236 2.05 -5.84 -7.52
C SER A 236 2.83 -4.78 -6.77
N ILE A 237 3.07 -3.65 -7.45
CA ILE A 237 3.58 -2.45 -6.81
C ILE A 237 2.50 -1.84 -5.90
N ILE A 238 2.86 -1.57 -4.65
CA ILE A 238 2.08 -0.76 -3.72
C ILE A 238 2.82 0.57 -3.59
N TYR A 239 2.32 1.57 -4.34
CA TYR A 239 2.82 2.93 -4.25
C TYR A 239 2.16 3.62 -3.06
N SER A 240 2.96 3.99 -2.06
CA SER A 240 2.47 4.57 -0.80
C SER A 240 1.54 5.77 -1.01
N GLY A 241 1.84 6.62 -2.00
CA GLY A 241 0.96 7.75 -2.31
C GLY A 241 -0.43 7.36 -2.83
N TYR A 242 -0.61 6.19 -3.45
CA TYR A 242 -1.94 5.76 -3.90
C TYR A 242 -2.81 5.24 -2.77
N VAL A 243 -2.19 4.61 -1.78
CA VAL A 243 -2.89 3.86 -0.73
C VAL A 243 -3.02 4.64 0.57
N GLY A 244 -2.49 5.87 0.66
CA GLY A 244 -2.60 6.74 1.84
C GLY A 244 -4.03 7.08 2.27
N GLY A 245 -5.03 6.88 1.40
CA GLY A 245 -6.45 6.97 1.78
C GLY A 245 -6.92 5.80 2.65
N ASP A 246 -6.45 4.58 2.35
CA ASP A 246 -6.84 3.34 3.03
C ASP A 246 -5.87 2.96 4.15
N LEU A 247 -4.57 3.26 3.97
CA LEU A 247 -3.49 3.01 4.92
C LEU A 247 -2.62 4.27 5.10
N PRO A 248 -3.11 5.29 5.86
CA PRO A 248 -2.44 6.59 5.97
C PRO A 248 -1.03 6.55 6.52
N ILE A 249 -0.66 5.54 7.31
CA ILE A 249 0.70 5.41 7.84
C ILE A 249 1.75 5.31 6.72
N LEU A 250 1.41 4.76 5.55
CA LEU A 250 2.33 4.70 4.42
C LEU A 250 2.66 6.08 3.83
N ASP A 251 1.86 7.12 4.09
CA ASP A 251 2.15 8.49 3.63
C ASP A 251 3.48 9.02 4.20
N ILE A 252 3.98 8.46 5.31
CA ILE A 252 5.26 8.86 5.93
C ILE A 252 6.45 8.75 4.97
N GLY A 253 6.42 7.78 4.04
CA GLY A 253 7.45 7.59 3.02
C GLY A 253 7.41 8.66 1.93
N ASN A 254 6.32 9.44 1.83
CA ASN A 254 6.06 10.40 0.76
C ASN A 254 5.53 11.75 1.31
N LEU A 255 6.14 12.30 2.35
CA LEU A 255 5.76 13.62 2.90
C LEU A 255 6.34 14.77 2.06
N TRP A 256 5.60 15.15 1.01
CA TRP A 256 6.07 16.13 0.02
C TRP A 256 6.23 17.53 0.62
N GLY A 257 7.30 18.22 0.23
CA GLY A 257 7.65 19.55 0.74
C GLY A 257 8.40 19.55 2.07
N LEU A 258 8.52 18.40 2.74
CA LEU A 258 9.09 18.31 4.09
C LEU A 258 10.59 17.98 4.10
N SER A 259 11.02 17.03 3.28
CA SER A 259 12.44 16.63 3.22
C SER A 259 13.30 17.71 2.55
N PRO A 260 14.34 18.23 3.21
CA PRO A 260 15.14 19.35 2.71
C PRO A 260 16.09 18.97 1.56
N SER A 261 16.38 17.68 1.37
CA SER A 261 17.14 17.17 0.24
C SER A 261 16.71 15.73 -0.08
N GLU A 262 17.09 15.25 -1.26
CA GLU A 262 16.91 13.84 -1.64
C GLU A 262 17.67 12.91 -0.70
N GLU A 263 18.87 13.27 -0.24
CA GLU A 263 19.61 12.43 0.71
C GLU A 263 18.89 12.32 2.05
N ALA A 264 18.31 13.42 2.54
CA ALA A 264 17.50 13.42 3.76
C ALA A 264 16.22 12.59 3.58
N HIS A 265 15.64 12.60 2.39
CA HIS A 265 14.47 11.79 2.07
C HIS A 265 14.82 10.29 2.01
N LEU A 266 15.91 9.92 1.33
CA LEU A 266 16.36 8.53 1.27
C LEU A 266 16.81 8.01 2.64
N ALA A 267 17.46 8.85 3.47
CA ALA A 267 17.81 8.48 4.83
C ALA A 267 16.57 8.24 5.71
N LEU A 268 15.50 9.02 5.52
CA LEU A 268 14.21 8.77 6.17
C LEU A 268 13.60 7.44 5.68
N ALA A 269 13.59 7.21 4.36
CA ALA A 269 13.08 5.97 3.78
C ALA A 269 13.82 4.73 4.32
N ASP A 270 15.14 4.81 4.48
CA ASP A 270 15.94 3.73 5.07
C ASP A 270 15.65 3.52 6.56
N ALA A 271 15.40 4.60 7.31
CA ALA A 271 15.16 4.53 8.75
C ALA A 271 13.81 3.92 9.14
N ILE A 272 12.81 4.03 8.27
CA ILE A 272 11.43 3.58 8.53
C ILE A 272 11.07 2.29 7.78
N ASP A 273 12.01 1.71 7.03
CA ASP A 273 11.71 0.64 6.08
C ASP A 273 11.19 -0.62 6.77
N GLU A 274 11.86 -1.07 7.83
CA GLU A 274 11.45 -2.26 8.59
C GLU A 274 10.03 -2.11 9.15
N ASP A 275 9.68 -0.93 9.64
CA ASP A 275 8.34 -0.64 10.15
C ASP A 275 7.29 -0.64 9.04
N LEU A 276 7.59 -0.05 7.87
CA LEU A 276 6.65 -0.04 6.75
C LEU A 276 6.47 -1.43 6.12
N VAL A 277 7.53 -2.23 6.06
CA VAL A 277 7.46 -3.64 5.65
C VAL A 277 6.56 -4.42 6.60
N ALA A 278 6.73 -4.27 7.92
CA ALA A 278 5.89 -4.93 8.91
C ALA A 278 4.41 -4.51 8.78
N VAL A 279 4.14 -3.23 8.57
CA VAL A 279 2.79 -2.71 8.35
C VAL A 279 2.17 -3.30 7.07
N LEU A 280 2.94 -3.38 5.98
CA LEU A 280 2.47 -3.97 4.72
C LEU A 280 2.18 -5.47 4.87
N GLN A 281 3.04 -6.20 5.59
CA GLN A 281 2.83 -7.61 5.92
C GLN A 281 1.56 -7.80 6.77
N GLU A 282 1.37 -6.99 7.81
CA GLU A 282 0.17 -7.07 8.66
C GLU A 282 -1.11 -6.75 7.87
N THR A 283 -1.05 -5.75 6.99
CA THR A 283 -2.23 -5.27 6.27
C THR A 283 -2.63 -6.17 5.11
N THR A 284 -1.65 -6.70 4.37
CA THR A 284 -1.91 -7.49 3.15
C THR A 284 -1.77 -9.00 3.38
N GLY A 285 -1.13 -9.43 4.47
CA GLY A 285 -0.65 -10.81 4.60
C GLY A 285 0.44 -11.18 3.58
N GLY A 286 0.83 -10.25 2.72
CA GLY A 286 1.81 -10.45 1.65
C GLY A 286 3.23 -10.13 2.07
N GLN A 287 4.18 -10.55 1.23
CA GLN A 287 5.60 -10.33 1.42
C GLN A 287 6.10 -9.18 0.53
N PRO A 288 6.55 -8.04 1.10
CA PRO A 288 7.35 -7.07 0.38
C PRO A 288 8.70 -7.68 -0.02
N ILE A 289 9.03 -7.62 -1.31
CA ILE A 289 10.25 -8.23 -1.88
C ILE A 289 11.35 -7.18 -2.10
N LEU A 290 10.96 -6.00 -2.58
CA LEU A 290 11.88 -4.90 -2.90
C LEU A 290 11.20 -3.54 -2.76
N ARG A 291 12.03 -2.50 -2.72
CA ARG A 291 11.63 -1.09 -2.81
C ARG A 291 11.85 -0.57 -4.21
N GLN A 292 10.92 0.27 -4.64
CA GLN A 292 10.99 0.96 -5.91
C GLN A 292 10.93 2.46 -5.68
N TYR A 293 11.91 3.17 -6.23
CA TYR A 293 11.98 4.62 -6.12
C TYR A 293 11.42 5.30 -7.38
N TYR A 294 10.71 6.41 -7.17
CA TYR A 294 10.23 7.28 -8.23
C TYR A 294 10.96 8.63 -8.14
N PRO A 295 11.38 9.20 -9.29
CA PRO A 295 12.14 10.43 -9.31
C PRO A 295 11.31 11.65 -8.91
N ASN A 296 11.96 12.81 -8.84
CA ASN A 296 11.31 14.04 -8.42
C ASN A 296 10.06 14.34 -9.25
N GLN A 297 9.04 14.87 -8.57
CA GLN A 297 7.76 15.21 -9.17
C GLN A 297 7.77 16.65 -9.67
N PHE A 298 7.12 16.88 -10.80
CA PHE A 298 7.02 18.16 -11.48
C PHE A 298 5.56 18.46 -11.83
N LEU A 299 5.22 19.74 -11.88
CA LEU A 299 3.95 20.24 -12.40
C LEU A 299 4.03 20.47 -13.91
N PHE A 300 3.23 19.73 -14.65
CA PHE A 300 2.95 19.95 -16.06
C PHE A 300 1.72 20.84 -16.17
N SER A 301 1.85 22.03 -16.77
CA SER A 301 0.82 23.07 -16.74
C SER A 301 0.74 23.83 -18.06
N ARG A 302 -0.41 24.42 -18.36
CA ARG A 302 -0.58 25.34 -19.50
C ARG A 302 -0.18 26.77 -19.18
N ASP A 303 -0.43 27.18 -17.95
CA ASP A 303 -0.10 28.51 -17.47
C ASP A 303 1.18 28.48 -16.66
N THR A 304 1.89 29.61 -16.59
CA THR A 304 3.06 29.72 -15.73
C THR A 304 2.66 29.68 -14.26
N LEU A 305 3.21 28.74 -13.50
CA LEU A 305 3.07 28.66 -12.04
C LEU A 305 4.40 29.09 -11.40
N ARG A 306 4.54 30.36 -10.99
CA ARG A 306 5.79 30.93 -10.46
C ARG A 306 5.67 31.51 -9.06
N THR A 307 4.46 31.81 -8.64
CA THR A 307 4.12 32.40 -7.35
C THR A 307 2.98 31.60 -6.72
N VAL A 308 2.84 31.65 -5.39
CA VAL A 308 1.74 30.97 -4.69
C VAL A 308 0.37 31.44 -5.22
N ALA A 309 0.24 32.71 -5.59
CA ALA A 309 -0.99 33.24 -6.16
C ALA A 309 -1.38 32.58 -7.50
N ASP A 310 -0.43 32.04 -8.26
CA ASP A 310 -0.72 31.38 -9.54
C ASP A 310 -1.47 30.05 -9.35
N PHE A 311 -1.42 29.47 -8.15
CA PHE A 311 -2.09 28.22 -7.80
C PHE A 311 -3.56 28.44 -7.40
N GLU A 312 -3.98 29.66 -7.08
CA GLU A 312 -5.29 29.94 -6.51
C GLU A 312 -6.44 29.52 -7.44
N GLY A 313 -7.23 28.55 -6.99
CA GLY A 313 -8.37 28.01 -7.72
C GLY A 313 -8.03 27.24 -9.00
N LYS A 314 -6.77 26.82 -9.17
CA LYS A 314 -6.34 25.91 -10.25
C LYS A 314 -6.75 24.47 -9.95
N LYS A 315 -7.27 23.76 -10.95
CA LYS A 315 -7.56 22.32 -10.86
C LYS A 315 -6.33 21.53 -11.24
N ILE A 316 -5.71 20.91 -10.25
CA ILE A 316 -4.43 20.21 -10.45
C ILE A 316 -4.64 18.72 -10.18
N ARG A 317 -4.24 17.88 -11.14
CA ARG A 317 -4.26 16.43 -10.93
C ARG A 317 -3.33 16.08 -9.78
N GLN A 318 -3.90 15.46 -8.75
CA GLN A 318 -3.19 14.75 -7.70
C GLN A 318 -3.22 13.25 -7.93
N HIS A 319 -2.29 12.54 -7.30
CA HIS A 319 -2.25 11.09 -7.27
C HIS A 319 -1.99 10.51 -5.89
N SER A 320 -1.85 11.38 -4.88
CA SER A 320 -1.74 11.00 -3.49
C SER A 320 -2.43 12.00 -2.57
N THR A 321 -2.93 11.50 -1.44
CA THR A 321 -3.52 12.31 -0.37
C THR A 321 -2.58 13.42 0.10
N VAL A 322 -1.29 13.12 0.24
CA VAL A 322 -0.25 14.10 0.61
C VAL A 322 -0.09 15.20 -0.44
N LEU A 323 -0.09 14.84 -1.73
CA LEU A 323 -0.06 15.84 -2.79
C LEU A 323 -1.33 16.70 -2.77
N GLY A 324 -2.49 16.12 -2.48
CA GLY A 324 -3.73 16.85 -2.28
C GLY A 324 -3.61 17.95 -1.23
N ASP A 325 -3.03 17.61 -0.07
CA ASP A 325 -2.79 18.60 0.99
C ASP A 325 -1.83 19.69 0.56
N LEU A 326 -0.73 19.32 -0.12
CA LEU A 326 0.24 20.29 -0.62
C LEU A 326 -0.43 21.27 -1.59
N LEU A 327 -1.24 20.77 -2.52
CA LEU A 327 -1.96 21.60 -3.49
C LEU A 327 -3.00 22.48 -2.81
N ALA A 328 -3.75 21.94 -1.85
CA ALA A 328 -4.71 22.70 -1.07
C ALA A 328 -4.03 23.82 -0.26
N GLY A 329 -2.87 23.54 0.35
CA GLY A 329 -2.05 24.53 1.04
C GLY A 329 -1.50 25.64 0.13
N LEU A 330 -1.30 25.33 -1.15
CA LEU A 330 -0.95 26.30 -2.19
C LEU A 330 -2.18 27.07 -2.75
N GLY A 331 -3.40 26.74 -2.33
CA GLY A 331 -4.64 27.35 -2.80
C GLY A 331 -5.22 26.74 -4.07
N ALA A 332 -4.66 25.63 -4.56
CA ALA A 332 -5.17 24.87 -5.70
C ALA A 332 -6.20 23.80 -5.26
N GLU A 333 -7.05 23.40 -6.19
CA GLU A 333 -8.00 22.30 -6.03
C GLU A 333 -7.38 20.99 -6.57
N GLY A 334 -6.85 20.15 -5.68
CA GLY A 334 -6.30 18.85 -6.01
C GLY A 334 -7.37 17.80 -6.32
N GLN A 335 -7.36 17.20 -7.52
CA GLN A 335 -8.31 16.14 -7.90
C GLN A 335 -7.61 14.87 -8.35
N PHE A 336 -8.03 13.71 -7.85
CA PHE A 336 -7.47 12.42 -8.27
C PHE A 336 -7.91 12.10 -9.70
N VAL A 337 -6.94 11.80 -10.56
CA VAL A 337 -7.18 11.28 -11.91
C VAL A 337 -6.20 10.14 -12.16
N ALA A 338 -6.74 8.99 -12.60
CA ALA A 338 -5.95 7.83 -12.97
C ALA A 338 -4.91 8.21 -14.03
N PHE A 339 -3.71 7.64 -13.95
CA PHE A 339 -2.56 8.08 -14.74
C PHE A 339 -2.83 8.07 -16.25
N ALA A 340 -3.55 7.07 -16.76
CA ALA A 340 -3.93 6.94 -18.17
C ALA A 340 -4.92 8.02 -18.66
N ASP A 341 -5.72 8.60 -17.76
CA ASP A 341 -6.77 9.58 -18.10
C ASP A 341 -6.26 11.03 -18.05
N VAL A 342 -5.04 11.25 -17.57
CA VAL A 342 -4.50 12.61 -17.35
C VAL A 342 -4.30 13.36 -18.65
N TYR A 343 -3.77 12.72 -19.70
CA TYR A 343 -3.59 13.38 -21.00
C TYR A 343 -4.91 13.97 -21.51
N THR A 344 -5.95 13.14 -21.55
CA THR A 344 -7.29 13.55 -22.02
C THR A 344 -7.91 14.61 -21.12
N SER A 345 -7.68 14.52 -19.81
CA SER A 345 -8.18 15.50 -18.84
C SER A 345 -7.50 16.87 -18.99
N LEU A 346 -6.19 16.86 -19.23
CA LEU A 346 -5.41 18.05 -19.59
C LEU A 346 -5.93 18.58 -20.92
N GLU A 347 -5.89 17.81 -22.02
CA GLU A 347 -6.34 18.17 -23.37
C GLU A 347 -7.69 18.89 -23.36
N ARG A 348 -8.69 18.33 -22.68
CA ARG A 348 -10.06 18.86 -22.63
C ARG A 348 -10.22 20.10 -21.72
N GLY A 349 -9.19 20.45 -20.95
CA GLY A 349 -9.25 21.57 -19.99
C GLY A 349 -10.09 21.27 -18.76
N VAL A 350 -10.25 19.98 -18.43
CA VAL A 350 -10.84 19.55 -17.15
C VAL A 350 -9.85 19.80 -16.02
N MET A 351 -8.55 19.61 -16.29
CA MET A 351 -7.44 19.93 -15.40
C MET A 351 -6.60 21.07 -15.99
N ASP A 352 -6.16 22.00 -15.15
CA ASP A 352 -5.26 23.10 -15.51
C ASP A 352 -3.78 22.66 -15.51
N ALA A 353 -3.45 21.73 -14.62
CA ALA A 353 -2.12 21.15 -14.49
C ALA A 353 -2.21 19.71 -13.97
N GLY A 354 -1.10 18.97 -14.06
CA GLY A 354 -0.97 17.66 -13.43
C GLY A 354 0.43 17.44 -12.89
N VAL A 355 0.51 16.69 -11.80
CA VAL A 355 1.78 16.40 -11.15
C VAL A 355 2.21 14.97 -11.43
N THR A 356 3.45 14.77 -11.89
CA THR A 356 4.09 13.46 -12.00
C THR A 356 5.62 13.61 -12.19
N ALA A 357 6.36 12.51 -12.26
CA ALA A 357 7.77 12.52 -12.63
C ALA A 357 8.00 13.02 -14.07
N GLY A 358 9.13 13.69 -14.32
CA GLY A 358 9.45 14.24 -15.65
C GLY A 358 9.39 13.20 -16.77
N GLU A 359 10.01 12.04 -16.57
CA GLU A 359 9.98 10.90 -17.50
C GLU A 359 8.55 10.36 -17.68
N ALA A 360 7.84 10.10 -16.59
CA ALA A 360 6.48 9.55 -16.63
C ALA A 360 5.50 10.45 -17.42
N GLY A 361 5.58 11.76 -17.22
CA GLY A 361 4.78 12.71 -18.00
C GLY A 361 5.19 12.76 -19.48
N HIS A 362 6.48 12.58 -19.78
CA HIS A 362 6.98 12.48 -21.14
C HIS A 362 6.51 11.18 -21.84
N SER A 363 6.56 10.03 -21.17
CA SER A 363 6.12 8.75 -21.75
C SER A 363 4.61 8.74 -22.04
N GLN A 364 3.82 9.50 -21.29
CA GLN A 364 2.41 9.76 -21.56
C GLN A 364 2.15 10.97 -22.48
N ARG A 365 3.20 11.59 -23.03
CA ARG A 365 3.14 12.73 -23.96
C ARG A 365 2.40 13.96 -23.42
N TRP A 366 2.43 14.21 -22.12
CA TRP A 366 1.75 15.39 -21.53
C TRP A 366 2.26 16.71 -22.12
N TYR A 367 3.50 16.73 -22.62
CA TYR A 367 4.09 17.88 -23.33
C TYR A 367 3.32 18.29 -24.61
N GLU A 368 2.44 17.46 -25.17
CA GLU A 368 1.59 17.85 -26.31
C GLU A 368 0.42 18.75 -25.87
N VAL A 369 0.04 18.69 -24.59
CA VAL A 369 -1.17 19.33 -24.04
C VAL A 369 -0.88 20.30 -22.88
N THR A 370 0.40 20.47 -22.53
CA THR A 370 0.91 21.40 -21.51
C THR A 370 2.11 22.18 -22.04
N ASP A 371 2.25 23.45 -21.65
CA ASP A 371 3.27 24.38 -22.16
C ASP A 371 4.47 24.55 -21.21
N TYR A 372 4.29 24.24 -19.92
CA TYR A 372 5.27 24.48 -18.86
C TYR A 372 5.48 23.24 -18.00
N LEU A 373 6.74 23.00 -17.66
CA LEU A 373 7.16 22.06 -16.62
C LEU A 373 7.78 22.86 -15.47
N THR A 374 7.17 22.81 -14.29
CA THR A 374 7.62 23.57 -13.09
C THR A 374 7.99 22.60 -11.98
N GLY A 375 9.15 22.78 -11.37
CA GLY A 375 9.65 21.93 -10.30
C GLY A 375 11.19 21.87 -10.27
N PRO A 376 11.76 20.88 -9.57
CA PRO A 376 11.06 19.79 -8.88
C PRO A 376 10.30 20.26 -7.63
N ILE A 377 9.27 19.51 -7.22
CA ILE A 377 8.67 19.66 -5.88
C ILE A 377 9.69 19.16 -4.85
N VAL A 378 9.99 19.97 -3.85
CA VAL A 378 10.96 19.63 -2.79
C VAL A 378 10.50 18.39 -2.02
N GLY A 379 11.41 17.45 -1.76
CA GLY A 379 11.11 16.24 -0.99
C GLY A 379 10.05 15.32 -1.63
N SER A 380 9.97 15.29 -2.96
CA SER A 380 8.94 14.53 -3.71
C SER A 380 9.44 13.23 -4.34
N VAL A 381 10.68 12.81 -4.04
CA VAL A 381 11.06 11.40 -4.28
C VAL A 381 10.02 10.54 -3.60
N ALA A 382 9.63 9.45 -4.27
CA ALA A 382 8.60 8.59 -3.72
C ALA A 382 9.04 7.13 -3.66
N VAL A 383 8.60 6.44 -2.62
CA VAL A 383 8.95 5.04 -2.35
C VAL A 383 7.70 4.16 -2.51
N ALA A 384 7.86 3.07 -3.24
CA ALA A 384 6.86 2.02 -3.43
C ALA A 384 7.46 0.66 -3.08
N TYR A 385 6.60 -0.33 -2.87
CA TYR A 385 7.01 -1.68 -2.53
C TYR A 385 6.46 -2.67 -3.55
N LEU A 386 7.27 -3.59 -4.05
CA LEU A 386 6.75 -4.75 -4.77
C LEU A 386 6.34 -5.80 -3.75
N VAL A 387 5.06 -6.11 -3.68
CA VAL A 387 4.50 -7.01 -2.68
C VAL A 387 3.88 -8.23 -3.36
N MET A 388 4.33 -9.41 -2.96
CA MET A 388 3.71 -10.68 -3.34
C MET A 388 2.60 -11.02 -2.34
N SER A 389 1.45 -11.47 -2.81
CA SER A 389 0.39 -11.99 -1.94
C SER A 389 0.91 -13.13 -1.05
N GLY A 390 0.40 -13.24 0.18
CA GLY A 390 0.84 -14.26 1.14
C GLY A 390 0.60 -15.67 0.63
N ASP A 391 -0.60 -15.89 0.07
CA ASP A 391 -0.99 -17.16 -0.56
C ASP A 391 0.01 -17.65 -1.62
N ARG A 392 0.57 -16.73 -2.42
CA ARG A 392 1.58 -17.08 -3.42
C ARG A 392 2.96 -17.22 -2.80
N TRP A 393 3.34 -16.32 -1.90
CA TRP A 393 4.63 -16.35 -1.22
C TRP A 393 4.85 -17.67 -0.46
N ASP A 394 3.82 -18.16 0.24
CA ASP A 394 3.87 -19.40 1.02
C ASP A 394 3.99 -20.67 0.16
N THR A 395 3.70 -20.57 -1.14
CA THR A 395 3.90 -21.69 -2.08
C THR A 395 5.35 -21.83 -2.53
N LEU A 396 6.17 -20.78 -2.37
CA LEU A 396 7.56 -20.78 -2.81
C LEU A 396 8.45 -21.56 -1.83
N PRO A 397 9.35 -22.43 -2.33
CA PRO A 397 10.39 -23.04 -1.54
C PRO A 397 11.30 -21.99 -0.86
N PRO A 398 11.86 -22.25 0.34
CA PRO A 398 12.69 -21.29 1.06
C PRO A 398 13.91 -20.79 0.28
N ASP A 399 14.48 -21.62 -0.59
CA ASP A 399 15.59 -21.22 -1.47
C ASP A 399 15.16 -20.22 -2.54
N ILE A 400 13.96 -20.37 -3.11
CA ILE A 400 13.39 -19.42 -4.07
C ILE A 400 12.99 -18.13 -3.37
N GLN A 401 12.37 -18.22 -2.18
CA GLN A 401 12.08 -17.05 -1.34
C GLN A 401 13.36 -16.25 -1.05
N GLN A 402 14.44 -16.93 -0.67
CA GLN A 402 15.72 -16.29 -0.42
C GLN A 402 16.29 -15.63 -1.69
N ILE A 403 16.24 -16.29 -2.85
CA ILE A 403 16.70 -15.70 -4.12
C ILE A 403 15.89 -14.43 -4.45
N MET A 404 14.57 -14.47 -4.29
CA MET A 404 13.70 -13.31 -4.54
C MET A 404 14.09 -12.10 -3.69
N LEU A 405 14.37 -12.31 -2.39
CA LEU A 405 14.79 -11.24 -1.47
C LEU A 405 16.22 -10.75 -1.76
N GLU A 406 17.15 -11.65 -2.10
CA GLU A 406 18.53 -11.29 -2.47
C GLU A 406 18.56 -10.42 -3.74
N VAL A 407 17.86 -10.87 -4.80
CA VAL A 407 17.74 -10.09 -6.05
C VAL A 407 16.96 -8.80 -5.81
N GLY A 408 15.94 -8.82 -4.95
CA GLY A 408 15.21 -7.62 -4.54
C GLY A 408 16.11 -6.57 -3.89
N LYS A 409 17.02 -6.99 -3.01
CA LYS A 409 18.00 -6.09 -2.39
C LYS A 409 19.01 -5.53 -3.41
N GLU A 410 19.48 -6.34 -4.35
CA GLU A 410 20.35 -5.85 -5.43
C GLU A 410 19.62 -4.86 -6.34
N TYR A 411 18.33 -5.08 -6.58
CA TYR A 411 17.47 -4.14 -7.29
C TYR A 411 17.36 -2.81 -6.54
N ASP A 412 17.17 -2.82 -5.21
CA ASP A 412 17.08 -1.59 -4.41
C ASP A 412 18.34 -0.73 -4.56
N ASP A 413 19.53 -1.36 -4.45
CA ASP A 413 20.81 -0.69 -4.59
C ASP A 413 20.98 -0.09 -5.99
N LEU A 414 20.59 -0.84 -7.03
CA LEU A 414 20.61 -0.38 -8.41
C LEU A 414 19.61 0.78 -8.63
N ALA A 415 18.37 0.63 -8.18
CA ALA A 415 17.31 1.63 -8.32
C ALA A 415 17.69 2.94 -7.61
N ARG A 416 18.29 2.86 -6.42
CA ARG A 416 18.79 4.02 -5.68
C ARG A 416 19.92 4.73 -6.43
N LYS A 417 20.85 3.97 -7.01
CA LYS A 417 21.93 4.53 -7.83
C LYS A 417 21.40 5.20 -9.09
N THR A 418 20.53 4.52 -9.83
CA THR A 418 19.90 5.03 -11.07
C THR A 418 19.06 6.28 -10.78
N LEU A 419 18.33 6.32 -9.66
CA LEU A 419 17.62 7.50 -9.20
C LEU A 419 18.56 8.72 -9.08
N ILE A 420 19.68 8.57 -8.37
CA ILE A 420 20.61 9.66 -8.08
C ILE A 420 21.40 10.08 -9.33
N GLU A 421 21.90 9.12 -10.10
CA GLU A 421 22.84 9.38 -11.20
C GLU A 421 22.14 9.73 -12.52
N GLU A 422 20.97 9.13 -12.79
CA GLU A 422 20.32 9.21 -14.10
C GLU A 422 18.97 9.93 -14.05
N TRP A 423 18.13 9.66 -13.05
CA TRP A 423 16.77 10.20 -13.02
C TRP A 423 16.68 11.58 -12.34
N ASN A 424 17.56 11.89 -11.38
CA ASN A 424 17.65 13.18 -10.68
C ASN A 424 19.03 13.86 -10.80
N PRO A 425 19.55 14.15 -12.01
CA PRO A 425 20.88 14.72 -12.19
C PRO A 425 21.05 16.16 -11.63
N PHE A 426 19.96 16.81 -11.16
CA PHE A 426 19.95 18.18 -10.64
C PHE A 426 19.94 18.29 -9.10
N SER A 427 20.09 17.17 -8.38
CA SER A 427 19.90 17.06 -6.92
C SER A 427 20.76 18.01 -6.06
N SER A 428 21.98 18.37 -6.50
CA SER A 428 22.91 19.21 -5.72
C SER A 428 22.62 20.72 -5.74
N ALA A 429 21.74 21.21 -6.62
CA ALA A 429 21.52 22.65 -6.81
C ALA A 429 20.40 23.25 -5.95
N TYR A 430 19.57 22.43 -5.30
CA TYR A 430 18.33 22.86 -4.65
C TYR A 430 18.34 22.82 -3.11
N ALA A 431 19.51 22.67 -2.49
CA ALA A 431 19.69 22.73 -1.03
C ALA A 431 19.56 24.16 -0.46
N GLY A 432 18.50 24.89 -0.83
CA GLY A 432 18.16 26.20 -0.30
C GLY A 432 17.10 26.09 0.80
N ASP A 433 17.20 26.95 1.82
CA ASP A 433 16.27 27.02 2.95
C ASP A 433 14.79 27.06 2.49
N CYS A 434 14.10 25.94 2.67
CA CYS A 434 12.66 25.84 2.46
C CYS A 434 11.94 26.68 3.54
N PRO A 435 10.96 27.54 3.19
CA PRO A 435 10.12 28.18 4.18
C PRO A 435 9.32 27.10 4.90
N ARG A 436 9.65 26.83 6.17
CA ARG A 436 8.92 25.94 7.06
C ARG A 436 7.53 26.55 7.35
N ARG A 437 6.56 26.36 6.46
CA ARG A 437 5.16 26.75 6.68
C ARG A 437 4.25 25.56 6.45
N HIS A 438 3.53 25.21 7.53
CA HIS A 438 2.31 24.42 7.65
C HIS A 438 2.04 23.34 6.59
N LEU A 439 2.34 22.08 6.95
CA LEU A 439 1.71 20.88 6.39
C LEU A 439 1.02 20.08 7.53
N PRO A 440 -0.14 20.51 8.06
CA PRO A 440 -0.73 19.91 9.26
C PRO A 440 -1.65 18.72 9.00
N ASN A 441 -2.10 18.49 7.76
CA ASN A 441 -3.22 17.57 7.51
C ASN A 441 -2.85 16.08 7.61
N TRP A 442 -1.58 15.71 7.36
CA TRP A 442 -1.15 14.31 7.47
C TRP A 442 -1.12 13.82 8.92
N VAL A 443 -0.76 14.71 9.87
CA VAL A 443 -0.75 14.41 11.31
C VAL A 443 -2.16 14.07 11.79
N GLU A 444 -3.18 14.78 11.30
CA GLU A 444 -4.58 14.41 11.60
C GLU A 444 -4.95 13.04 11.00
N ARG A 445 -4.52 12.73 9.77
CA ARG A 445 -4.81 11.44 9.12
C ARG A 445 -4.16 10.25 9.82
N THR A 446 -2.97 10.43 10.40
CA THR A 446 -2.26 9.33 11.08
C THR A 446 -2.68 9.14 12.53
N GLY A 447 -3.69 9.88 13.03
CA GLY A 447 -4.20 9.73 14.40
C GLY A 447 -3.70 10.78 15.40
N GLY A 448 -3.17 11.90 14.91
CA GLY A 448 -2.73 13.04 15.71
C GLY A 448 -1.23 13.04 16.04
N PRO A 449 -0.77 14.06 16.78
CA PRO A 449 0.66 14.29 17.06
C PRO A 449 1.32 13.18 17.91
N ASP A 450 0.53 12.39 18.65
CA ASP A 450 1.01 11.27 19.46
C ASP A 450 0.89 9.91 18.76
N SER A 451 0.55 9.89 17.46
CA SER A 451 0.46 8.66 16.68
C SER A 451 1.82 8.01 16.47
N ASP A 452 1.85 6.70 16.32
CA ASP A 452 3.09 5.95 16.14
C ASP A 452 3.81 6.35 14.85
N ALA A 453 3.07 6.72 13.80
CA ALA A 453 3.62 7.31 12.58
C ALA A 453 4.36 8.64 12.83
N VAL A 454 3.81 9.50 13.68
CA VAL A 454 4.45 10.80 14.02
C VAL A 454 5.65 10.60 14.94
N LYS A 455 5.60 9.63 15.87
CA LYS A 455 6.76 9.25 16.69
C LYS A 455 7.89 8.70 15.83
N LEU A 456 7.58 7.76 14.93
CA LEU A 456 8.54 7.15 14.00
C LEU A 456 9.22 8.22 13.13
N TYR A 457 8.45 9.17 12.59
CA TYR A 457 8.98 10.30 11.85
C TYR A 457 9.96 11.15 12.69
N ASN A 458 9.57 11.51 13.91
CA ASN A 458 10.37 12.37 14.79
C ASN A 458 11.65 11.69 15.28
N GLU A 459 11.61 10.38 15.55
CA GLU A 459 12.76 9.59 15.97
C GLU A 459 13.78 9.40 14.82
N SER A 460 13.27 9.22 13.60
CA SER A 460 14.07 8.97 12.39
C SER A 460 14.71 10.23 11.81
N ASN A 461 14.26 11.44 12.19
CA ASN A 461 14.70 12.68 11.55
C ASN A 461 15.00 13.85 12.51
N PRO A 462 16.01 13.73 13.40
CA PRO A 462 16.31 14.72 14.45
C PRO A 462 16.79 16.11 13.93
N ARG A 463 16.99 16.28 12.61
CA ARG A 463 17.39 17.56 11.98
C ARG A 463 16.23 18.34 11.36
N ALA A 464 15.07 17.70 11.13
CA ALA A 464 13.84 18.36 10.72
C ALA A 464 13.08 18.76 12.00
N GLY A 465 12.90 20.05 12.27
CA GLY A 465 12.35 20.53 13.56
C GLY A 465 11.05 19.82 13.98
N SER A 466 10.87 19.63 15.28
CA SER A 466 9.71 18.98 15.90
C SER A 466 8.39 19.63 15.47
N VAL A 467 7.37 18.82 15.17
CA VAL A 467 6.00 19.28 14.95
C VAL A 467 5.46 19.85 16.28
N ASP A 468 5.23 21.17 16.34
CA ASP A 468 4.87 21.88 17.57
C ASP A 468 3.35 21.78 17.86
N PRO A 469 2.91 21.31 19.05
CA PRO A 469 1.49 21.02 19.35
C PRO A 469 0.58 22.26 19.53
N VAL A 470 1.13 23.47 19.49
CA VAL A 470 0.44 24.67 20.00
C VAL A 470 -0.53 25.30 18.99
N ASN A 471 -0.44 25.00 17.70
CA ASN A 471 -1.27 25.62 16.65
C ASN A 471 -2.64 24.96 16.38
N LEU A 472 -3.11 24.04 17.24
CA LEU A 472 -4.29 23.20 16.94
C LEU A 472 -5.56 23.50 17.77
N GLN A 473 -5.56 24.56 18.60
CA GLN A 473 -6.61 24.69 19.63
C GLN A 473 -7.84 25.54 19.29
N ILE A 474 -7.89 26.25 18.16
CA ILE A 474 -8.99 27.23 17.92
C ILE A 474 -9.95 26.83 16.77
N ASP A 475 -9.57 25.97 15.83
CA ASP A 475 -10.48 25.44 14.78
C ASP A 475 -11.30 24.19 15.21
N GLY A 476 -10.87 23.52 16.28
CA GLY A 476 -11.38 22.19 16.65
C GLY A 476 -12.85 22.15 17.12
N ALA A 477 -13.39 23.20 17.74
CA ALA A 477 -14.73 23.13 18.33
C ALA A 477 -15.87 23.16 17.28
N LEU A 478 -15.75 24.05 16.29
CA LEU A 478 -16.73 24.13 15.19
C LEU A 478 -16.58 22.93 14.25
N ASP A 479 -15.35 22.53 13.92
CA ASP A 479 -15.11 21.34 13.09
C ASP A 479 -15.61 20.06 13.76
N TRP A 480 -15.47 19.94 15.08
CA TRP A 480 -16.05 18.84 15.84
C TRP A 480 -17.56 18.78 15.74
N VAL A 481 -18.25 19.94 15.85
CA VAL A 481 -19.71 20.02 15.65
C VAL A 481 -20.08 19.57 14.24
N TYR A 482 -19.42 20.10 13.20
CA TYR A 482 -19.71 19.72 11.83
C TYR A 482 -19.41 18.24 11.52
N ARG A 483 -18.30 17.69 12.04
CA ARG A 483 -17.93 16.27 11.88
C ARG A 483 -18.98 15.36 12.54
N ILE A 484 -19.44 15.68 13.75
CA ILE A 484 -20.51 14.92 14.42
C ILE A 484 -21.80 14.93 13.61
N PHE A 485 -22.23 16.10 13.15
CA PHE A 485 -23.44 16.19 12.32
C PHE A 485 -23.28 15.48 10.97
N GLY A 486 -22.07 15.46 10.41
CA GLY A 486 -21.72 14.64 9.24
C GLY A 486 -21.94 13.15 9.50
N TYR A 487 -21.41 12.60 10.60
CA TYR A 487 -21.62 11.21 10.99
C TYR A 487 -23.10 10.89 11.27
N ILE A 488 -23.83 11.79 11.92
CA ILE A 488 -25.27 11.64 12.18
C ILE A 488 -26.04 11.59 10.86
N CYS A 489 -25.79 12.53 9.94
CA CYS A 489 -26.49 12.57 8.65
C CYS A 489 -26.16 11.36 7.77
N GLY A 490 -24.89 10.95 7.72
CA GLY A 490 -24.46 9.74 7.01
C GLY A 490 -25.13 8.48 7.57
N SER A 491 -25.19 8.36 8.89
CA SER A 491 -25.87 7.24 9.57
C SER A 491 -27.38 7.23 9.30
N LEU A 492 -28.05 8.38 9.31
CA LEU A 492 -29.48 8.49 9.01
C LEU A 492 -29.78 8.13 7.54
N LEU A 493 -28.93 8.53 6.59
CA LEU A 493 -29.06 8.15 5.18
C LEU A 493 -28.86 6.64 4.97
N LEU A 494 -27.91 6.05 5.68
CA LEU A 494 -27.66 4.60 5.63
C LEU A 494 -28.85 3.82 6.22
N LEU A 495 -29.36 4.24 7.39
CA LEU A 495 -30.55 3.66 8.00
C LEU A 495 -31.79 3.82 7.13
N LEU A 496 -31.95 4.96 6.45
CA LEU A 496 -33.00 5.18 5.47
C LEU A 496 -32.88 4.19 4.29
N GLY A 497 -31.66 3.98 3.78
CA GLY A 497 -31.39 3.00 2.73
C GLY A 497 -31.75 1.57 3.14
N ILE A 498 -31.38 1.17 4.36
CA ILE A 498 -31.76 -0.14 4.94
C ILE A 498 -33.28 -0.24 5.08
N TYR A 499 -33.93 0.81 5.59
CA TYR A 499 -35.37 0.84 5.79
C TYR A 499 -36.15 0.74 4.48
N ILE A 500 -35.76 1.47 3.43
CA ILE A 500 -36.35 1.37 2.10
C ILE A 500 -36.13 -0.05 1.54
N THR A 501 -34.92 -0.60 1.68
CA THR A 501 -34.60 -1.95 1.20
C THR A 501 -35.45 -3.02 1.89
N TYR A 502 -35.60 -2.94 3.21
CA TYR A 502 -36.48 -3.82 3.99
C TYR A 502 -37.93 -3.75 3.49
N GLN A 503 -38.45 -2.54 3.24
CA GLN A 503 -39.83 -2.36 2.76
C GLN A 503 -40.05 -2.93 1.36
N VAL A 504 -39.08 -2.80 0.47
CA VAL A 504 -39.11 -3.42 -0.86
C VAL A 504 -39.16 -4.95 -0.74
N ILE A 505 -38.38 -5.55 0.15
CA ILE A 505 -38.35 -7.00 0.39
C ILE A 505 -39.67 -7.49 0.98
N VAL A 506 -40.17 -6.84 2.05
CA VAL A 506 -41.42 -7.21 2.74
C VAL A 506 -42.62 -7.11 1.81
N ARG A 507 -42.68 -6.07 0.97
CA ARG A 507 -43.72 -5.91 -0.05
C ARG A 507 -43.72 -7.05 -1.06
N LYS A 508 -42.54 -7.58 -1.41
CA LYS A 508 -42.39 -8.68 -2.38
C LYS A 508 -42.81 -10.04 -1.81
N ILE A 509 -42.70 -10.23 -0.49
CA ILE A 509 -43.09 -11.48 0.20
C ILE A 509 -44.50 -11.40 0.83
N GLY A 510 -45.25 -10.32 0.58
CA GLY A 510 -46.63 -10.16 1.06
C GLY A 510 -46.78 -9.82 2.55
N GLY A 511 -45.73 -9.31 3.19
CA GLY A 511 -45.78 -8.87 4.58
C GLY A 511 -46.35 -7.46 4.77
N PRO A 512 -46.55 -7.01 6.03
CA PRO A 512 -47.13 -5.71 6.34
C PRO A 512 -46.20 -4.55 5.93
N VAL A 513 -46.68 -3.66 5.07
CA VAL A 513 -45.94 -2.48 4.59
C VAL A 513 -46.21 -1.29 5.50
N LEU A 514 -45.16 -0.57 5.92
CA LEU A 514 -45.30 0.67 6.69
C LEU A 514 -45.46 1.84 5.70
N GLY A 515 -46.56 2.58 5.81
CA GLY A 515 -46.97 3.62 4.84
C GLY A 515 -46.29 4.99 4.99
N ASN A 516 -45.24 5.12 5.81
CA ASN A 516 -44.60 6.39 6.17
C ASN A 516 -43.22 6.59 5.52
N GLN A 517 -42.85 5.77 4.53
CA GLN A 517 -41.52 5.79 3.89
C GLN A 517 -41.17 7.11 3.20
N GLU A 518 -42.10 7.65 2.41
CA GLU A 518 -41.88 8.90 1.68
C GLU A 518 -41.66 10.09 2.64
N LEU A 519 -42.34 10.07 3.78
CA LEU A 519 -42.26 11.12 4.79
C LEU A 519 -40.94 11.04 5.57
N ILE A 520 -40.54 9.85 6.04
CA ILE A 520 -39.27 9.63 6.74
C ILE A 520 -38.10 9.97 5.83
N GLY A 521 -38.17 9.56 4.55
CA GLY A 521 -37.18 9.93 3.54
C GLY A 521 -37.08 11.45 3.37
N GLY A 522 -38.22 12.15 3.29
CA GLY A 522 -38.25 13.60 3.21
C GLY A 522 -37.59 14.30 4.40
N TYR A 523 -37.85 13.85 5.63
CA TYR A 523 -37.22 14.42 6.83
C TYR A 523 -35.70 14.16 6.87
N VAL A 524 -35.27 12.93 6.62
CA VAL A 524 -33.85 12.57 6.60
C VAL A 524 -33.10 13.37 5.54
N LEU A 525 -33.69 13.54 4.35
CA LEU A 525 -33.12 14.36 3.28
C LEU A 525 -33.08 15.86 3.64
N ALA A 526 -34.10 16.40 4.32
CA ALA A 526 -34.10 17.78 4.78
C ALA A 526 -33.03 18.02 5.86
N PHE A 527 -32.81 17.05 6.76
CA PHE A 527 -31.73 17.09 7.74
C PHE A 527 -30.36 17.02 7.08
N ALA A 528 -30.16 16.05 6.19
CA ALA A 528 -28.89 15.92 5.47
C ALA A 528 -28.61 17.15 4.61
N GLY A 529 -29.61 17.68 3.90
CA GLY A 529 -29.44 18.79 2.96
C GLY A 529 -29.04 20.11 3.62
N THR A 530 -29.47 20.38 4.85
CA THR A 530 -29.12 21.64 5.55
C THR A 530 -27.75 21.59 6.22
N TRP A 531 -27.42 20.46 6.85
CA TRP A 531 -26.17 20.29 7.59
C TRP A 531 -25.00 19.89 6.70
N ALA A 532 -25.20 18.98 5.74
CA ALA A 532 -24.16 18.57 4.81
C ALA A 532 -23.75 19.72 3.87
N PHE A 533 -24.69 20.56 3.45
CA PHE A 533 -24.37 21.71 2.60
C PHE A 533 -23.51 22.75 3.36
N SER A 534 -23.87 23.04 4.61
CA SER A 534 -23.07 23.91 5.51
C SER A 534 -21.65 23.37 5.72
N TYR A 535 -21.50 22.05 5.91
CA TYR A 535 -20.20 21.40 6.04
C TYR A 535 -19.41 21.40 4.72
N SER A 536 -20.06 21.14 3.58
CA SER A 536 -19.42 21.10 2.27
C SER A 536 -18.92 22.47 1.79
N LEU A 537 -19.62 23.55 2.17
CA LEU A 537 -19.17 24.92 1.95
C LEU A 537 -17.94 25.25 2.80
N ARG A 538 -17.91 24.79 4.06
CA ARG A 538 -16.78 25.02 4.97
C ARG A 538 -15.52 24.24 4.57
N THR A 539 -15.68 22.98 4.14
CA THR A 539 -14.55 22.08 3.80
C THR A 539 -14.14 22.14 2.33
N GLY A 540 -14.80 22.96 1.51
CA GLY A 540 -14.52 23.04 0.07
C GLY A 540 -14.86 21.77 -0.72
N SER A 541 -15.56 20.81 -0.12
CA SER A 541 -15.84 19.47 -0.68
C SER A 541 -17.04 19.42 -1.64
N HIS A 542 -17.48 20.56 -2.16
CA HIS A 542 -18.63 20.64 -3.05
C HIS A 542 -18.22 20.39 -4.51
N VAL A 543 -18.92 19.47 -5.17
CA VAL A 543 -18.72 19.18 -6.60
C VAL A 543 -19.26 20.36 -7.42
N ARG A 544 -18.36 21.13 -8.06
CA ARG A 544 -18.73 22.25 -8.92
C ARG A 544 -18.82 21.83 -10.38
N ILE A 545 -19.94 22.12 -11.03
CA ILE A 545 -20.12 21.92 -12.47
C ILE A 545 -19.92 23.27 -13.16
N ASP A 546 -18.67 23.52 -13.56
CA ASP A 546 -18.21 24.84 -13.99
C ASP A 546 -18.35 25.05 -15.51
N VAL A 547 -19.59 25.19 -15.98
CA VAL A 547 -19.84 25.41 -17.42
C VAL A 547 -19.52 26.84 -17.87
N LEU A 548 -19.69 27.83 -16.98
CA LEU A 548 -19.60 29.27 -17.32
C LEU A 548 -18.36 29.98 -16.77
N LEU A 549 -17.73 29.46 -15.72
CA LEU A 549 -16.54 30.03 -15.09
C LEU A 549 -15.33 30.15 -16.03
N PRO A 550 -15.05 29.19 -16.93
CA PRO A 550 -14.00 29.34 -17.94
C PRO A 550 -14.26 30.48 -18.94
N LEU A 551 -15.52 30.89 -19.11
CA LEU A 551 -15.91 32.00 -19.97
C LEU A 551 -15.72 33.36 -19.26
N PHE A 552 -16.05 33.42 -17.96
CA PHE A 552 -15.95 34.65 -17.16
C PHE A 552 -14.51 35.07 -16.87
N SER A 553 -13.60 34.10 -16.65
CA SER A 553 -12.17 34.37 -16.45
C SER A 553 -11.47 34.93 -17.71
N ARG A 554 -12.02 34.67 -18.91
CA ARG A 554 -11.48 35.18 -20.19
C ARG A 554 -11.88 36.61 -20.51
N ILE A 555 -12.94 37.15 -19.88
CA ILE A 555 -13.50 38.47 -20.23
C ILE A 555 -12.96 39.58 -19.31
N HIS A 556 -12.92 39.37 -17.98
CA HIS A 556 -12.33 40.33 -17.04
C HIS A 556 -12.15 39.71 -15.62
N PRO A 557 -11.01 39.92 -14.91
CA PRO A 557 -10.72 39.28 -13.62
C PRO A 557 -11.80 39.53 -12.54
N TYR A 558 -12.36 40.74 -12.53
CA TYR A 558 -13.34 41.17 -11.54
C TYR A 558 -14.74 40.54 -11.75
N MET A 559 -15.03 39.97 -12.93
CA MET A 559 -16.32 39.33 -13.18
C MET A 559 -16.47 38.02 -12.42
N ARG A 560 -15.38 37.27 -12.25
CA ARG A 560 -15.36 36.04 -11.43
C ARG A 560 -15.63 36.37 -9.98
N SER A 561 -14.86 37.31 -9.41
CA SER A 561 -15.10 37.75 -8.03
C SER A 561 -16.53 38.24 -7.85
N ALA A 562 -17.07 39.07 -8.75
CA ALA A 562 -18.46 39.53 -8.70
C ALA A 562 -19.49 38.39 -8.77
N ALA A 563 -19.22 37.33 -9.53
CA ALA A 563 -20.06 36.14 -9.59
C ALA A 563 -19.99 35.35 -8.27
N ASP A 564 -18.80 35.22 -7.67
CA ASP A 564 -18.61 34.55 -6.37
C ASP A 564 -19.29 35.33 -5.24
N TRP A 565 -19.18 36.67 -5.24
CA TRP A 565 -19.93 37.57 -4.36
C TRP A 565 -21.44 37.38 -4.49
N LEU A 566 -21.92 37.33 -5.73
CA LEU A 566 -23.34 37.16 -6.01
C LEU A 566 -23.82 35.76 -5.61
N ALA A 567 -23.02 34.71 -5.82
CA ALA A 567 -23.34 33.35 -5.43
C ALA A 567 -23.39 33.20 -3.90
N LEU A 568 -22.35 33.60 -3.18
CA LEU A 568 -22.29 33.55 -1.72
C LEU A 568 -23.34 34.45 -1.08
N GLY A 569 -23.55 35.65 -1.63
CA GLY A 569 -24.61 36.55 -1.19
C GLY A 569 -26.00 35.98 -1.41
N SER A 570 -26.23 35.29 -2.54
CA SER A 570 -27.51 34.61 -2.82
C SER A 570 -27.76 33.44 -1.88
N VAL A 571 -26.73 32.62 -1.61
CA VAL A 571 -26.83 31.48 -0.67
C VAL A 571 -27.02 31.98 0.76
N GLY A 572 -26.28 33.00 1.19
CA GLY A 572 -26.44 33.62 2.51
C GLY A 572 -27.80 34.28 2.69
N PHE A 573 -28.31 34.98 1.67
CA PHE A 573 -29.65 35.57 1.68
C PHE A 573 -30.74 34.49 1.72
N PHE A 574 -30.62 33.46 0.89
CA PHE A 574 -31.53 32.32 0.90
C PHE A 574 -31.54 31.62 2.26
N GLY A 575 -30.35 31.33 2.79
CA GLY A 575 -30.18 30.76 4.13
C GLY A 575 -30.87 31.62 5.18
N LEU A 576 -30.67 32.95 5.15
CA LEU A 576 -31.22 33.88 6.13
C LEU A 576 -32.75 33.91 6.10
N ILE A 577 -33.35 34.07 4.93
CA ILE A 577 -34.82 34.08 4.79
C ILE A 577 -35.40 32.73 5.26
N THR A 578 -34.75 31.64 4.86
CA THR A 578 -35.20 30.29 5.23
C THR A 578 -35.03 30.04 6.72
N ALA A 579 -33.97 30.52 7.35
CA ALA A 579 -33.75 30.44 8.80
C ALA A 579 -34.82 31.23 9.55
N ILE A 580 -35.10 32.48 9.16
CA ILE A 580 -36.14 33.31 9.78
C ILE A 580 -37.50 32.61 9.69
N LYS A 581 -37.89 32.14 8.50
CA LYS A 581 -39.14 31.42 8.31
C LYS A 581 -39.20 30.12 9.10
N SER A 582 -38.10 29.37 9.15
CA SER A 582 -38.04 28.13 9.93
C SER A 582 -38.20 28.39 11.43
N TRP A 583 -37.63 29.49 11.96
CA TRP A 583 -37.80 29.87 13.35
C TRP A 583 -39.21 30.42 13.68
N GLU A 584 -39.85 31.13 12.75
CA GLU A 584 -41.27 31.51 12.86
C GLU A 584 -42.17 30.27 12.96
N GLU A 585 -41.96 29.29 12.08
CA GLU A 585 -42.69 28.01 12.10
C GLU A 585 -42.48 27.24 13.41
N VAL A 586 -41.25 27.22 13.96
CA VAL A 586 -40.96 26.63 15.27
C VAL A 586 -41.72 27.33 16.40
N ALA A 587 -41.86 28.65 16.33
CA ALA A 587 -42.56 29.43 17.34
C ALA A 587 -44.08 29.20 17.28
N GLU A 588 -44.66 29.19 16.07
CA GLU A 588 -46.08 28.94 15.85
C GLU A 588 -46.46 27.48 16.19
N SER A 589 -45.60 26.53 15.88
CA SER A 589 -45.84 25.11 16.18
C SER A 589 -45.66 24.76 17.66
N LYS A 590 -44.98 25.59 18.45
CA LYS A 590 -44.87 25.40 19.90
C LYS A 590 -46.16 25.77 20.64
N CYS A 591 -47.03 26.58 20.06
CA CYS A 591 -48.32 26.93 20.66
C CYS A 591 -49.39 27.26 19.60
N ILE A 592 -50.20 26.26 19.23
CA ILE A 592 -51.30 26.44 18.27
C ILE A 592 -52.56 26.99 18.96
N ARG A 593 -52.88 26.50 20.16
CA ARG A 593 -54.04 26.97 20.95
C ARG A 593 -53.71 26.98 22.43
N THR A 594 -54.35 27.88 23.16
CA THR A 594 -54.35 27.86 24.61
C THR A 594 -55.57 27.10 25.09
N ASN A 595 -55.38 26.10 25.95
CA ASN A 595 -56.49 25.34 26.52
C ASN A 595 -57.24 26.17 27.59
N SER A 596 -58.36 25.64 28.10
CA SER A 596 -59.20 26.31 29.11
C SER A 596 -58.49 26.58 30.45
N GLU A 597 -57.29 26.04 30.66
CA GLU A 597 -56.46 26.19 31.85
C GLU A 597 -55.28 27.16 31.64
N GLY A 598 -55.17 27.78 30.46
CA GLY A 598 -54.10 28.75 30.15
C GLY A 598 -52.78 28.13 29.69
N LEU A 599 -52.75 26.81 29.43
CA LEU A 599 -51.56 26.10 28.94
C LEU A 599 -51.56 26.03 27.40
N CYS A 600 -50.40 26.24 26.78
CA CYS A 600 -50.19 26.13 25.33
C CYS A 600 -50.18 24.66 24.88
N GLU A 601 -50.98 24.32 23.88
CA GLU A 601 -50.94 23.02 23.19
C GLU A 601 -50.05 23.13 21.93
N PRO A 602 -48.95 22.34 21.83
CA PRO A 602 -48.09 22.33 20.66
C PRO A 602 -48.71 21.58 19.48
N ALA A 603 -48.23 21.90 18.28
CA ALA A 603 -48.49 21.14 17.07
C ALA A 603 -47.90 19.75 17.18
N LEU A 604 -48.74 18.73 16.97
CA LEU A 604 -48.30 17.34 16.86
C LEU A 604 -48.13 16.98 15.39
N ALA A 605 -47.09 16.19 15.09
CA ALA A 605 -46.94 15.62 13.77
C ALA A 605 -48.14 14.75 13.41
N ASN A 606 -48.56 14.75 12.15
CA ASN A 606 -49.80 14.12 11.67
C ASN A 606 -49.65 12.59 11.53
N THR A 607 -48.53 12.02 11.96
CA THR A 607 -48.11 10.66 11.59
C THR A 607 -47.21 10.06 12.67
N TYR A 608 -47.54 8.83 13.04
CA TYR A 608 -46.82 8.03 14.03
C TYR A 608 -45.44 7.62 13.50
N LEU A 609 -44.39 8.13 14.13
CA LEU A 609 -42.99 7.77 13.81
C LEU A 609 -42.57 6.50 14.55
N ILE A 610 -43.02 6.30 15.80
CA ILE A 610 -42.74 5.12 16.64
C ILE A 610 -43.94 4.85 17.57
N GLY A 611 -44.76 3.83 17.28
CA GLY A 611 -45.96 3.51 18.09
C GLY A 611 -46.96 4.68 18.17
N ASP A 612 -47.73 4.79 19.25
CA ASP A 612 -48.71 5.88 19.46
C ASP A 612 -48.07 7.24 19.81
N PHE A 613 -46.74 7.36 19.76
CA PHE A 613 -46.02 8.59 20.08
C PHE A 613 -46.07 9.57 18.91
N LEU A 614 -46.77 10.68 19.11
CA LEU A 614 -46.73 11.84 18.22
C LEU A 614 -45.67 12.82 18.73
N PRO A 615 -44.48 12.88 18.12
CA PRO A 615 -43.48 13.86 18.51
C PRO A 615 -43.99 15.28 18.20
N GLU A 616 -43.66 16.21 19.09
CA GLU A 616 -43.99 17.63 18.91
C GLU A 616 -43.21 18.19 17.70
N LEU A 617 -43.94 18.77 16.76
CA LEU A 617 -43.42 19.12 15.43
C LEU A 617 -42.27 20.14 15.50
N TRP A 618 -42.30 21.03 16.49
CA TRP A 618 -41.30 22.07 16.70
C TRP A 618 -39.89 21.52 16.93
N MET A 619 -39.74 20.30 17.46
CA MET A 619 -38.41 19.70 17.72
C MET A 619 -37.67 19.42 16.41
N PHE A 620 -38.35 18.86 15.41
CA PHE A 620 -37.75 18.60 14.09
C PHE A 620 -37.55 19.87 13.30
N GLN A 621 -38.52 20.79 13.36
CA GLN A 621 -38.39 22.10 12.74
C GLN A 621 -37.21 22.89 13.32
N MET A 622 -36.92 22.75 14.63
CA MET A 622 -35.76 23.39 15.25
C MET A 622 -34.45 22.91 14.64
N ILE A 623 -34.27 21.60 14.45
CA ILE A 623 -33.02 21.06 13.89
C ILE A 623 -32.79 21.58 12.46
N VAL A 624 -33.85 21.74 11.66
CA VAL A 624 -33.79 22.35 10.33
C VAL A 624 -33.51 23.85 10.42
N ALA A 625 -34.15 24.56 11.34
CA ALA A 625 -33.93 25.99 11.58
C ALA A 625 -32.47 26.28 11.99
N VAL A 626 -31.89 25.45 12.86
CA VAL A 626 -30.48 25.53 13.26
C VAL A 626 -29.57 25.25 12.06
N GLY A 627 -29.87 24.24 11.23
CA GLY A 627 -29.11 23.94 10.03
C GLY A 627 -29.04 25.12 9.05
N PHE A 628 -30.19 25.76 8.76
CA PHE A 628 -30.20 26.98 7.94
C PHE A 628 -29.55 28.19 8.62
N THR A 629 -29.63 28.29 9.95
CA THR A 629 -28.91 29.33 10.71
C THR A 629 -27.40 29.17 10.55
N MET A 630 -26.89 27.93 10.62
CA MET A 630 -25.48 27.62 10.39
C MET A 630 -25.06 27.87 8.95
N LEU A 631 -25.88 27.47 7.97
CA LEU A 631 -25.62 27.78 6.56
C LEU A 631 -25.48 29.28 6.31
N THR A 632 -26.39 30.06 6.90
CA THR A 632 -26.39 31.52 6.85
C THR A 632 -25.10 32.07 7.43
N PHE A 633 -24.77 31.65 8.66
CA PHE A 633 -23.57 32.09 9.36
C PHE A 633 -22.29 31.78 8.56
N THR A 634 -22.13 30.54 8.09
CA THR A 634 -20.98 30.11 7.29
C THR A 634 -20.86 30.89 5.98
N SER A 635 -21.98 31.14 5.30
CA SER A 635 -21.99 31.90 4.04
C SER A 635 -21.59 33.35 4.25
N PHE A 636 -22.09 34.01 5.30
CA PHE A 636 -21.72 35.38 5.64
C PHE A 636 -20.29 35.49 6.17
N GLN A 637 -19.82 34.51 6.94
CA GLN A 637 -18.45 34.46 7.42
C GLN A 637 -17.46 34.34 6.25
N TRP A 638 -17.74 33.47 5.28
CA TRP A 638 -16.96 33.35 4.04
C TRP A 638 -17.00 34.61 3.19
N MET A 639 -18.17 35.25 3.10
CA MET A 639 -18.30 36.51 2.39
C MET A 639 -17.48 37.61 3.07
N LEU A 640 -17.55 37.74 4.40
CA LEU A 640 -16.78 38.71 5.17
C LEU A 640 -15.28 38.47 5.07
N SER A 641 -14.82 37.21 5.17
CA SER A 641 -13.40 36.88 5.04
C SER A 641 -12.86 37.26 3.66
N MET A 642 -13.66 37.05 2.61
CA MET A 642 -13.31 37.46 1.24
C MET A 642 -13.23 39.00 1.10
N ILE A 643 -14.04 39.77 1.84
CA ILE A 643 -14.03 41.26 1.80
C ILE A 643 -12.76 41.74 2.48
N LEU A 644 -12.52 41.21 3.68
CA LEU A 644 -11.39 41.59 4.51
C LEU A 644 -10.07 41.27 3.81
N ARG A 645 -9.95 40.10 3.16
CA ARG A 645 -8.79 39.73 2.34
C ARG A 645 -8.56 40.71 1.19
N GLY A 646 -9.61 41.05 0.44
CA GLY A 646 -9.50 42.02 -0.66
C GLY A 646 -9.14 43.44 -0.19
N LEU A 647 -9.69 43.90 0.94
CA LEU A 647 -9.37 45.21 1.53
C LEU A 647 -7.94 45.25 2.10
N LEU A 648 -7.48 44.16 2.74
CA LEU A 648 -6.11 44.03 3.21
C LEU A 648 -5.13 44.13 2.04
N GLU A 649 -5.41 43.44 0.95
CA GLU A 649 -4.55 43.45 -0.23
C GLU A 649 -4.42 44.86 -0.83
N ILE A 650 -5.51 45.62 -0.87
CA ILE A 650 -5.51 47.03 -1.31
C ILE A 650 -4.74 47.91 -0.33
N TRP A 651 -4.95 47.73 0.98
CA TRP A 651 -4.29 48.52 2.01
C TRP A 651 -2.77 48.28 2.05
N HIS A 652 -2.35 47.03 1.94
CA HIS A 652 -0.95 46.64 1.98
C HIS A 652 -0.20 47.04 0.70
N LYS A 653 -0.86 47.00 -0.47
CA LYS A 653 -0.32 47.58 -1.72
C LYS A 653 -0.15 49.10 -1.62
N ASN A 654 -1.10 49.80 -0.99
CA ASN A 654 -1.02 51.25 -0.80
C ASN A 654 0.02 51.68 0.25
N SER A 655 0.35 50.79 1.20
CA SER A 655 1.38 51.00 2.22
C SER A 655 2.80 50.64 1.74
N GLY A 656 2.97 50.26 0.46
CA GLY A 656 4.28 49.98 -0.14
C GLY A 656 4.89 48.63 0.21
N GLY A 657 4.12 47.72 0.82
CA GLY A 657 4.57 46.37 1.15
C GLY A 657 4.32 45.35 0.03
N ASN A 658 5.10 44.26 0.02
CA ASN A 658 5.00 43.19 -0.98
C ASN A 658 3.89 42.19 -0.58
N VAL A 659 3.21 41.58 -1.55
CA VAL A 659 2.08 40.64 -1.33
C VAL A 659 2.52 39.39 -0.56
N ALA A 660 3.82 39.11 -0.49
CA ALA A 660 4.40 38.04 0.32
C ALA A 660 4.28 38.26 1.85
N ASP A 661 4.15 39.51 2.29
CA ASP A 661 4.08 39.89 3.72
C ASP A 661 2.63 39.93 4.24
N LEU A 662 1.63 39.92 3.35
CA LEU A 662 0.19 40.02 3.65
C LEU A 662 -0.36 38.87 4.51
N ALA A 663 0.25 37.68 4.45
CA ALA A 663 -0.25 36.51 5.17
C ALA A 663 -0.07 36.64 6.70
N ALA A 664 0.99 37.32 7.14
CA ALA A 664 1.23 37.55 8.57
C ALA A 664 0.25 38.57 9.18
N ASP A 665 -0.17 39.57 8.41
CA ASP A 665 -1.14 40.59 8.84
C ASP A 665 -2.61 40.13 8.65
N ALA A 666 -2.86 39.20 7.73
CA ALA A 666 -4.19 38.61 7.51
C ALA A 666 -4.62 37.72 8.68
N ASP A 667 -3.70 36.98 9.29
CA ASP A 667 -3.98 36.14 10.49
C ASP A 667 -4.33 37.00 11.72
N VAL A 668 -3.64 38.12 11.92
CA VAL A 668 -3.94 39.09 13.00
C VAL A 668 -5.33 39.72 12.83
N MET A 669 -5.82 39.83 11.60
CA MET A 669 -7.17 40.37 11.30
C MET A 669 -8.25 39.29 11.26
N GLN A 670 -7.89 38.03 11.00
CA GLN A 670 -8.78 36.87 11.13
C GLN A 670 -9.09 36.62 12.62
N GLU A 671 -8.11 36.84 13.52
CA GLU A 671 -8.32 37.00 14.96
C GLU A 671 -9.30 38.15 15.27
N ALA A 672 -9.06 39.36 14.74
CA ALA A 672 -9.90 40.53 15.02
C ALA A 672 -11.34 40.42 14.48
N ALA A 673 -11.56 39.73 13.35
CA ALA A 673 -12.87 39.49 12.75
C ALA A 673 -13.66 38.36 13.43
N SER A 674 -12.98 37.50 14.20
CA SER A 674 -13.60 36.43 15.01
C SER A 674 -14.22 36.94 16.31
N GLY A 675 -14.00 38.22 16.67
CA GLY A 675 -14.62 38.85 17.83
C GLY A 675 -14.10 38.35 19.17
N VAL A 676 -12.85 37.88 19.24
CA VAL A 676 -12.14 37.47 20.48
C VAL A 676 -10.94 38.37 20.71
#